data_AF-A0A1J4JVI0-F1
#
_entry.id   AF-A0A1J4JVI0-F1
#
_cell.length_a   1.000
_cell.length_b   1.000
_cell.length_c   1.000
_cell.angle_alpha   90.00
_cell.angle_beta   90.00
_cell.angle_gamma   90.00
#
_symmetry.space_group_name_H-M   'P 1'
#
loop_
_entity.id
_entity.type
_entity.pdbx_description
1 polymer ?
#
loop_
_entity_poly.entity_id
_entity_poly.type
_entity_poly.pdbx_seq_one_letter_code
_entity_poly.pdbx_strand_id
1 'polypeptide(L)'
;METIQFGENFHPLQYYENLFWHENETRMVEFFPGSYFEVTLLSTNDPNLSNYLKKIDVTVPISIDLEWEDELCLFQFCYSTTVIVLRHPKGPGNSTLFDFLKSHKFIGKGTHNDHKKLFEKFNFHFENIEDIAETRLLPYNHSVNFIKMTFQFVGRPTADFKDVRITKSNWELPELTMRQVLYAAFDAVVLFVAYPNFPPPKKLEKQKKQKKITERARKRIENFDQMSNRIQKFKTPKIKYETSERILTHNRIVLKQSEAKNVFCYLFKNYEGPSTCVDLDHSFLPFPKEHIDHIGCPIIGDRKYLIVTLNVDHPEIFEIIQSKYHNKLKNLEQNQNEENQNELICNKIKCCDPDECTDNDVLFIQYFPKELQNNEEAITLFLYSFGLDIRFTNENLYFRIQPHRAQQSLIMKTFIPQIENIKLFTFPYFLPIVRATFPYYISLNEIKSIFSRCGKIENITLMRQKSEIHDQNALITFSSVEEAEKSISEINYTKYNHNSHANSDSNTIYVQRYTDENHIRFLRFFEITVHDSINEIETRKKFEKYGKIFQCKFDKNFNVCRIQFIDKLVAEEAASKEKNVSLAPLGTMAFVRNLPFTITDQEVMDLITPYGNVLNFIYRDLDEFMRTQIVEVTYEKPEEATAIKKALHQKTLFGEELEINAVNTTETEAPIWKMQQRKLCVNLHSLSKQEENKEEQENKIFYEIGNEKMDIHQIFEYLSTFGHVIKIYGDYVMFSSFAEATNANSKLEGSSMVTVNEFVNDIFPDQFIILNVEYVKKPYQNSKPMTVVIDPLPDGLTEEIIRSMLEGADGYHLIIEADKKRALVYAKSKRAMNILHGKLHNQSFNGELLHLSKYTWHQVPKRPKNYIPFADINPPKKQPIIVDPLPKGTKALDVRNTCEGSGKFDVKVEGSAIQIGACRAVVQPRNAKAKVNCFEKLKAKYGEAKRYPKDELPSILDENLEEESDFE
;
A
#
# COMPACT_ATOMS: atom_id res chain seq x y z
N MET A 1 -31.08 -17.18 -30.75
CA MET A 1 -29.92 -16.59 -30.07
C MET A 1 -30.44 -16.06 -28.75
N GLU A 2 -29.93 -16.57 -27.63
CA GLU A 2 -30.34 -16.10 -26.29
C GLU A 2 -29.81 -14.68 -26.05
N THR A 3 -30.58 -13.85 -25.35
CA THR A 3 -30.20 -12.47 -25.02
C THR A 3 -29.88 -12.36 -23.53
N ILE A 4 -28.71 -11.81 -23.21
CA ILE A 4 -28.22 -11.54 -21.87
C ILE A 4 -28.34 -10.03 -21.61
N GLN A 5 -29.07 -9.69 -20.54
CA GLN A 5 -29.30 -8.33 -20.09
C GLN A 5 -29.06 -8.23 -18.59
N PHE A 6 -28.82 -7.01 -18.10
CA PHE A 6 -28.53 -6.73 -16.70
C PHE A 6 -29.41 -5.58 -16.19
N GLY A 7 -29.86 -5.65 -14.94
CA GLY A 7 -30.76 -4.68 -14.31
C GLY A 7 -31.65 -5.34 -13.25
N GLU A 8 -32.55 -4.56 -12.63
CA GLU A 8 -33.39 -5.02 -11.50
C GLU A 8 -34.25 -6.26 -11.83
N ASN A 9 -34.63 -6.43 -13.11
CA ASN A 9 -35.48 -7.53 -13.58
C ASN A 9 -34.71 -8.68 -14.24
N PHE A 10 -33.37 -8.64 -14.24
CA PHE A 10 -32.53 -9.61 -14.92
C PHE A 10 -31.53 -10.27 -13.97
N HIS A 11 -30.94 -11.39 -14.40
CA HIS A 11 -29.95 -12.08 -13.59
C HIS A 11 -28.69 -11.22 -13.38
N PRO A 12 -28.13 -11.15 -12.16
CA PRO A 12 -26.90 -10.41 -11.90
C PRO A 12 -25.70 -11.12 -12.54
N LEU A 13 -24.58 -10.43 -12.72
CA LEU A 13 -23.39 -10.99 -13.37
C LEU A 13 -22.85 -12.25 -12.66
N GLN A 14 -23.03 -12.36 -11.34
CA GLN A 14 -22.65 -13.52 -10.51
C GLN A 14 -23.41 -14.80 -10.88
N TYR A 15 -24.63 -14.69 -11.39
CA TYR A 15 -25.42 -15.84 -11.85
C TYR A 15 -24.69 -16.62 -12.95
N TYR A 16 -23.98 -15.91 -13.83
CA TYR A 16 -23.24 -16.47 -14.96
C TYR A 16 -21.88 -17.09 -14.59
N GLU A 17 -21.50 -17.14 -13.30
CA GLU A 17 -20.31 -17.88 -12.84
C GLU A 17 -20.51 -19.40 -12.91
N ASN A 18 -21.74 -19.86 -12.70
CA ASN A 18 -22.05 -21.30 -12.63
C ASN A 18 -22.58 -21.86 -13.96
N LEU A 19 -22.56 -21.06 -15.02
CA LEU A 19 -22.98 -21.46 -16.36
C LEU A 19 -21.76 -21.47 -17.27
N PHE A 20 -21.73 -22.43 -18.20
CA PHE A 20 -20.66 -22.54 -19.20
C PHE A 20 -21.11 -21.92 -20.52
N TRP A 21 -20.16 -21.33 -21.22
CA TRP A 21 -20.34 -20.90 -22.60
C TRP A 21 -19.69 -21.95 -23.49
N HIS A 22 -20.48 -22.66 -24.29
CA HIS A 22 -19.97 -23.75 -25.10
C HIS A 22 -19.28 -23.25 -26.37
N GLU A 23 -18.32 -24.01 -26.91
CA GLU A 23 -17.68 -23.64 -28.17
C GLU A 23 -18.70 -23.65 -29.33
N ASN A 24 -18.57 -22.68 -30.23
CA ASN A 24 -19.50 -22.36 -31.33
C ASN A 24 -20.86 -21.83 -30.88
N GLU A 25 -21.02 -21.51 -29.60
CA GLU A 25 -22.22 -20.87 -29.08
C GLU A 25 -22.15 -19.35 -29.26
N THR A 26 -23.22 -18.78 -29.84
CA THR A 26 -23.40 -17.34 -29.96
C THR A 26 -24.58 -16.87 -29.12
N ARG A 27 -24.38 -15.82 -28.32
CA ARG A 27 -25.45 -15.12 -27.59
C ARG A 27 -25.39 -13.62 -27.82
N MET A 28 -26.53 -12.96 -27.66
CA MET A 28 -26.63 -11.51 -27.74
C MET A 28 -26.44 -10.92 -26.34
N VAL A 29 -25.59 -9.91 -26.17
CA VAL A 29 -25.28 -9.33 -24.86
C VAL A 29 -25.42 -7.82 -24.88
N GLU A 30 -26.14 -7.27 -23.91
CA GLU A 30 -26.27 -5.83 -23.70
C GLU A 30 -25.18 -5.32 -22.74
N PHE A 31 -24.02 -4.91 -23.27
CA PHE A 31 -22.92 -4.37 -22.45
C PHE A 31 -23.15 -2.91 -22.01
N PHE A 32 -23.87 -2.14 -22.83
CA PHE A 32 -24.24 -0.75 -22.58
C PHE A 32 -25.73 -0.57 -22.85
N PRO A 33 -26.44 0.31 -22.12
CA PRO A 33 -27.88 0.48 -22.29
C PRO A 33 -28.30 0.70 -23.75
N GLY A 34 -29.16 -0.17 -24.27
CA GLY A 34 -29.66 -0.14 -25.64
C GLY A 34 -28.68 -0.62 -26.72
N SER A 35 -27.50 -1.11 -26.36
CA SER A 35 -26.45 -1.56 -27.30
C SER A 35 -26.16 -3.05 -27.15
N TYR A 36 -26.42 -3.81 -28.21
CA TYR A 36 -26.36 -5.28 -28.19
C TYR A 36 -25.24 -5.80 -29.09
N PHE A 37 -24.50 -6.79 -28.59
CA PHE A 37 -23.37 -7.42 -29.26
C PHE A 37 -23.55 -8.93 -29.35
N GLU A 38 -23.30 -9.49 -30.53
CA GLU A 38 -23.23 -10.94 -30.76
C GLU A 38 -21.88 -11.46 -30.28
N VAL A 39 -21.87 -12.17 -29.17
CA VAL A 39 -20.66 -12.77 -28.59
C VAL A 39 -20.60 -14.24 -28.98
N THR A 40 -19.50 -14.66 -29.60
CA THR A 40 -19.27 -16.06 -29.99
C THR A 40 -17.97 -16.58 -29.38
N LEU A 41 -18.04 -17.74 -28.72
CA LEU A 41 -16.85 -18.46 -28.26
C LEU A 41 -16.41 -19.46 -29.32
N LEU A 42 -15.17 -19.36 -29.80
CA LEU A 42 -14.57 -20.26 -30.78
C LEU A 42 -13.27 -20.87 -30.25
N SER A 43 -12.75 -21.87 -30.95
CA SER A 43 -11.44 -22.48 -30.71
C SER A 43 -10.63 -22.50 -31.99
N THR A 44 -9.31 -22.36 -31.91
CA THR A 44 -8.44 -22.50 -33.09
C THR A 44 -8.39 -23.93 -33.65
N ASN A 45 -8.91 -24.90 -32.89
CA ASN A 45 -9.12 -26.27 -33.35
C ASN A 45 -10.41 -26.44 -34.17
N ASP A 46 -11.29 -25.43 -34.23
CA ASP A 46 -12.50 -25.49 -35.05
C ASP A 46 -12.12 -25.55 -36.55
N PRO A 47 -12.52 -26.61 -37.29
CA PRO A 47 -12.28 -26.70 -38.72
C PRO A 47 -12.89 -25.54 -39.53
N ASN A 48 -13.89 -24.85 -38.97
CA ASN A 48 -14.55 -23.71 -39.60
C ASN A 48 -13.95 -22.35 -39.23
N LEU A 49 -12.86 -22.29 -38.45
CA LEU A 49 -12.22 -21.03 -38.05
C LEU A 49 -11.97 -20.07 -39.22
N SER A 50 -11.49 -20.59 -40.36
CA SER A 50 -11.28 -19.81 -41.58
C SER A 50 -12.56 -19.09 -42.04
N ASN A 51 -13.71 -19.74 -41.92
CA ASN A 51 -14.99 -19.18 -42.35
C ASN A 51 -15.46 -18.06 -41.42
N TYR A 52 -15.18 -18.16 -40.11
CA TYR A 52 -15.47 -17.10 -39.15
C TYR A 52 -14.57 -15.89 -39.37
N LEU A 53 -13.25 -16.10 -39.51
CA LEU A 53 -12.30 -14.99 -39.69
C LEU A 53 -12.43 -14.31 -41.07
N LYS A 54 -12.80 -15.05 -42.14
CA LYS A 54 -13.05 -14.46 -43.47
C LYS A 54 -14.30 -13.60 -43.55
N LYS A 55 -15.26 -13.75 -42.63
CA LYS A 55 -16.45 -12.87 -42.55
C LYS A 55 -16.10 -11.47 -42.05
N ILE A 56 -14.92 -11.31 -41.45
CA ILE A 56 -14.43 -10.05 -40.90
C ILE A 56 -13.76 -9.25 -42.02
N ASP A 57 -14.56 -8.69 -42.92
CA ASP A 57 -14.08 -7.80 -43.98
C ASP A 57 -14.42 -6.34 -43.61
N VAL A 58 -13.65 -5.78 -42.68
CA VAL A 58 -13.91 -4.44 -42.14
C VAL A 58 -12.80 -3.46 -42.48
N THR A 59 -13.20 -2.28 -42.95
CA THR A 59 -12.30 -1.14 -43.21
C THR A 59 -11.88 -0.40 -41.94
N VAL A 60 -12.59 -0.63 -40.83
CA VAL A 60 -12.36 -0.02 -39.52
C VAL A 60 -11.48 -0.94 -38.68
N PRO A 61 -10.54 -0.43 -37.86
CA PRO A 61 -9.71 -1.27 -37.01
C PRO A 61 -10.52 -2.14 -36.05
N ILE A 62 -10.09 -3.39 -35.88
CA ILE A 62 -10.68 -4.39 -35.00
C ILE A 62 -10.11 -4.19 -33.60
N SER A 63 -10.92 -4.14 -32.55
CA SER A 63 -10.35 -4.11 -31.21
C SER A 63 -9.83 -5.49 -30.82
N ILE A 64 -8.67 -5.52 -30.17
CA ILE A 64 -8.01 -6.73 -29.71
C ILE A 64 -7.63 -6.62 -28.24
N ASP A 65 -7.84 -7.70 -27.50
CA ASP A 65 -7.23 -7.94 -26.20
C ASP A 65 -6.89 -9.43 -26.04
N LEU A 66 -5.98 -9.74 -25.13
CA LEU A 66 -5.33 -11.05 -25.01
C LEU A 66 -5.29 -11.54 -23.56
N GLU A 67 -5.45 -12.85 -23.36
CA GLU A 67 -5.18 -13.49 -22.06
C GLU A 67 -4.17 -14.64 -22.24
N TRP A 68 -3.34 -14.82 -21.22
CA TRP A 68 -2.29 -15.84 -21.21
C TRP A 68 -2.03 -16.36 -19.80
N GLU A 69 -1.60 -17.62 -19.73
CA GLU A 69 -1.03 -18.25 -18.53
C GLU A 69 0.47 -18.45 -18.74
N ASP A 70 0.92 -19.69 -18.96
CA ASP A 70 2.28 -19.99 -19.42
C ASP A 70 2.49 -19.48 -20.85
N GLU A 71 1.48 -19.66 -21.71
CA GLU A 71 1.45 -19.21 -23.10
C GLU A 71 0.13 -18.50 -23.45
N LEU A 72 0.12 -17.84 -24.61
CA LEU A 72 -1.05 -17.14 -25.13
C LEU A 72 -2.17 -18.13 -25.44
N CYS A 73 -3.32 -17.98 -24.75
CA CYS A 73 -4.40 -18.96 -24.75
C CYS A 73 -5.79 -18.40 -25.10
N LEU A 74 -5.98 -17.07 -25.10
CA LEU A 74 -7.24 -16.44 -25.50
C LEU A 74 -6.99 -15.17 -26.33
N PHE A 75 -7.78 -15.01 -27.39
CA PHE A 75 -7.82 -13.82 -28.22
C PHE A 75 -9.23 -13.25 -28.20
N GLN A 76 -9.35 -11.95 -28.11
CA GLN A 76 -10.63 -11.25 -28.03
C GLN A 76 -10.68 -10.28 -29.18
N PHE A 77 -11.68 -10.40 -30.05
CA PHE A 77 -11.86 -9.51 -31.19
C PHE A 77 -13.24 -8.88 -31.15
N CYS A 78 -13.35 -7.57 -31.31
CA CYS A 78 -14.64 -6.93 -31.56
C CYS A 78 -14.57 -6.07 -32.83
N TYR A 79 -15.60 -6.24 -33.66
CA TYR A 79 -15.81 -5.48 -34.89
C TYR A 79 -17.32 -5.30 -35.09
N SER A 80 -17.74 -4.10 -35.46
CA SER A 80 -19.17 -3.76 -35.58
C SER A 80 -19.95 -4.12 -34.30
N THR A 81 -20.93 -5.02 -34.39
CA THR A 81 -21.73 -5.50 -33.25
C THR A 81 -21.41 -6.96 -32.94
N THR A 82 -20.23 -7.44 -33.32
CA THR A 82 -19.85 -8.84 -33.21
C THR A 82 -18.53 -8.96 -32.44
N VAL A 83 -18.51 -9.91 -31.50
CA VAL A 83 -17.39 -10.23 -30.64
C VAL A 83 -17.04 -11.70 -30.81
N ILE A 84 -15.77 -11.97 -31.06
CA ILE A 84 -15.22 -13.33 -31.10
C ILE A 84 -14.24 -13.47 -29.96
N VAL A 85 -14.56 -14.37 -29.04
CA VAL A 85 -13.62 -14.86 -28.04
C VAL A 85 -13.05 -16.17 -28.58
N LEU A 86 -11.78 -16.17 -28.96
CA LEU A 86 -11.12 -17.27 -29.64
C LEU A 86 -10.09 -17.92 -28.73
N ARG A 87 -10.35 -19.17 -28.35
CA ARG A 87 -9.44 -20.00 -27.57
C ARG A 87 -8.32 -20.51 -28.45
N HIS A 88 -7.10 -20.49 -27.93
CA HIS A 88 -5.92 -21.09 -28.55
C HIS A 88 -5.31 -22.14 -27.61
N PRO A 89 -5.52 -23.45 -27.88
CA PRO A 89 -4.96 -24.52 -27.07
C PRO A 89 -3.43 -24.51 -27.04
N LYS A 90 -2.85 -25.20 -26.04
CA LYS A 90 -1.40 -25.25 -25.87
C LYS A 90 -0.67 -25.73 -27.13
N GLY A 91 0.45 -25.09 -27.45
CA GLY A 91 1.29 -25.45 -28.59
C GLY A 91 1.45 -24.36 -29.65
N PRO A 92 1.88 -24.72 -30.87
CA PRO A 92 2.30 -23.76 -31.88
C PRO A 92 1.15 -22.85 -32.33
N GLY A 93 1.49 -21.61 -32.73
CA GLY A 93 0.54 -20.66 -33.30
C GLY A 93 -0.23 -21.25 -34.49
N ASN A 94 -1.54 -20.99 -34.54
CA ASN A 94 -2.40 -21.47 -35.64
C ASN A 94 -2.17 -20.61 -36.89
N SER A 95 -1.94 -21.24 -38.05
CA SER A 95 -1.61 -20.52 -39.29
C SER A 95 -2.74 -19.62 -39.80
N THR A 96 -3.99 -20.04 -39.66
CA THR A 96 -5.15 -19.24 -40.09
C THR A 96 -5.30 -17.98 -39.23
N LEU A 97 -5.11 -18.12 -37.90
CA LEU A 97 -5.10 -16.99 -36.99
C LEU A 97 -3.91 -16.06 -37.25
N PHE A 98 -2.73 -16.62 -37.55
CA PHE A 98 -1.55 -15.86 -37.91
C PHE A 98 -1.77 -14.99 -39.15
N ASP A 99 -2.31 -15.58 -40.23
CA ASP A 99 -2.62 -14.86 -41.47
C ASP A 99 -3.65 -13.75 -41.23
N PHE A 100 -4.68 -14.03 -40.42
CA PHE A 100 -5.69 -13.05 -40.03
C PHE A 100 -5.09 -11.86 -39.25
N LEU A 101 -4.27 -12.15 -38.23
CA LEU A 101 -3.57 -11.14 -37.44
C LEU A 101 -2.59 -10.33 -38.28
N LYS A 102 -2.08 -10.85 -39.38
CA LYS A 102 -1.17 -10.14 -40.28
C LYS A 102 -1.89 -9.27 -41.31
N SER A 103 -3.08 -9.65 -41.75
CA SER A 103 -3.80 -8.96 -42.84
C SER A 103 -4.71 -7.82 -42.39
N HIS A 104 -5.13 -7.78 -41.13
CA HIS A 104 -6.09 -6.78 -40.62
C HIS A 104 -5.41 -5.72 -39.76
N LYS A 105 -6.10 -4.61 -39.46
CA LYS A 105 -5.61 -3.59 -38.52
C LYS A 105 -6.32 -3.74 -37.19
N PHE A 106 -5.57 -3.60 -36.10
CA PHE A 106 -6.09 -3.77 -34.76
C PHE A 106 -5.82 -2.56 -33.88
N ILE A 107 -6.63 -2.41 -32.84
CA ILE A 107 -6.45 -1.44 -31.76
C ILE A 107 -6.46 -2.18 -30.42
N GLY A 108 -5.48 -1.93 -29.58
CA GLY A 108 -5.38 -2.49 -28.22
C GLY A 108 -4.92 -1.41 -27.24
N LYS A 109 -4.96 -1.71 -25.95
CA LYS A 109 -4.62 -0.72 -24.90
C LYS A 109 -3.52 -1.24 -23.98
N GLY A 110 -2.34 -0.62 -24.03
CA GLY A 110 -1.20 -1.04 -23.23
C GLY A 110 -0.58 -2.33 -23.75
N THR A 111 -0.35 -2.41 -25.07
CA THR A 111 -0.10 -3.67 -25.80
C THR A 111 1.34 -4.18 -25.70
N HIS A 112 2.18 -3.57 -24.86
CA HIS A 112 3.60 -3.93 -24.77
C HIS A 112 3.84 -5.39 -24.39
N ASN A 113 3.06 -5.93 -23.44
CA ASN A 113 3.16 -7.33 -23.05
C ASN A 113 2.50 -8.25 -24.10
N ASP A 114 1.41 -7.81 -24.71
CA ASP A 114 0.70 -8.52 -25.77
C ASP A 114 1.63 -8.78 -26.97
N HIS A 115 2.38 -7.77 -27.40
CA HIS A 115 3.37 -7.90 -28.48
C HIS A 115 4.46 -8.94 -28.15
N LYS A 116 4.89 -9.03 -26.88
CA LYS A 116 5.85 -10.06 -26.46
C LYS A 116 5.23 -11.45 -26.54
N LYS A 117 4.00 -11.62 -26.05
CA LYS A 117 3.30 -12.90 -26.08
C LYS A 117 2.94 -13.36 -27.49
N LEU A 118 2.54 -12.44 -28.35
CA LEU A 118 2.35 -12.70 -29.78
C LEU A 118 3.66 -13.13 -30.46
N PHE A 119 4.78 -12.48 -30.14
CA PHE A 119 6.09 -12.87 -30.64
C PHE A 119 6.52 -14.25 -30.13
N GLU A 120 6.33 -14.55 -28.85
CA GLU A 120 6.60 -15.88 -28.28
C GLU A 120 5.78 -16.98 -28.99
N LYS A 121 4.51 -16.71 -29.32
CA LYS A 121 3.59 -17.68 -29.91
C LYS A 121 3.79 -17.89 -31.42
N PHE A 122 4.04 -16.81 -32.17
CA PHE A 122 4.09 -16.82 -33.64
C PHE A 122 5.46 -16.53 -34.24
N ASN A 123 6.45 -16.16 -33.40
CA ASN A 123 7.77 -15.71 -33.83
C ASN A 123 7.71 -14.56 -34.86
N PHE A 124 6.78 -13.61 -34.65
CA PHE A 124 6.51 -12.52 -35.57
C PHE A 124 6.12 -11.24 -34.83
N HIS A 125 6.56 -10.09 -35.36
CA HIS A 125 6.23 -8.77 -34.81
C HIS A 125 5.06 -8.15 -35.58
N PHE A 126 3.92 -8.00 -34.92
CA PHE A 126 2.71 -7.39 -35.49
C PHE A 126 2.76 -5.85 -35.31
N GLU A 127 3.12 -5.10 -36.35
CA GLU A 127 3.15 -3.61 -36.31
C GLU A 127 1.78 -2.95 -36.57
N ASN A 128 0.80 -3.77 -36.94
CA ASN A 128 -0.55 -3.41 -37.33
C ASN A 128 -1.53 -3.38 -36.15
N ILE A 129 -1.04 -3.47 -34.91
CA ILE A 129 -1.80 -3.27 -33.67
C ILE A 129 -1.42 -1.90 -33.09
N GLU A 130 -2.36 -0.96 -33.11
CA GLU A 130 -2.20 0.37 -32.53
C GLU A 130 -2.42 0.33 -31.01
N ASP A 131 -1.44 0.78 -30.22
CA ASP A 131 -1.64 1.02 -28.78
C ASP A 131 -2.34 2.37 -28.57
N ILE A 132 -3.63 2.34 -28.28
CA ILE A 132 -4.44 3.55 -28.06
C ILE A 132 -4.00 4.32 -26.82
N ALA A 133 -3.38 3.67 -25.83
CA ALA A 133 -2.90 4.35 -24.64
C ALA A 133 -1.76 5.31 -24.99
N GLU A 134 -0.81 4.85 -25.80
CA GLU A 134 0.32 5.68 -26.25
C GLU A 134 -0.06 6.70 -27.32
N THR A 135 -0.92 6.32 -28.25
CA THR A 135 -1.19 7.12 -29.45
C THR A 135 -2.35 8.11 -29.29
N ARG A 136 -3.30 7.84 -28.40
CA ARG A 136 -4.55 8.63 -28.29
C ARG A 136 -4.88 9.10 -26.88
N LEU A 137 -4.54 8.36 -25.84
CA LEU A 137 -4.88 8.78 -24.47
C LEU A 137 -3.80 9.68 -23.87
N LEU A 138 -2.57 9.17 -23.74
CA LEU A 138 -1.46 9.89 -23.11
C LEU A 138 -1.16 11.25 -23.79
N PRO A 139 -1.12 11.37 -25.13
CA PRO A 139 -0.80 12.65 -25.78
C PRO A 139 -1.82 13.77 -25.54
N TYR A 140 -3.01 13.41 -25.06
CA TYR A 140 -4.13 14.30 -24.78
C TYR A 140 -4.44 14.38 -23.27
N ASN A 141 -3.55 13.84 -22.41
CA ASN A 141 -3.69 13.82 -20.95
C ASN A 141 -4.98 13.15 -20.46
N HIS A 142 -5.46 12.13 -21.20
CA HIS A 142 -6.59 11.31 -20.77
C HIS A 142 -6.13 10.11 -19.92
N SER A 143 -7.03 9.61 -19.07
CA SER A 143 -6.68 8.50 -18.18
C SER A 143 -6.45 7.22 -18.98
N VAL A 144 -5.33 6.55 -18.71
CA VAL A 144 -5.05 5.18 -19.19
C VAL A 144 -5.69 4.10 -18.31
N ASN A 145 -6.38 4.48 -17.24
CA ASN A 145 -7.17 3.54 -16.44
C ASN A 145 -8.39 3.09 -17.25
N PHE A 146 -8.54 1.78 -17.42
CA PHE A 146 -9.58 1.20 -18.28
C PHE A 146 -10.99 1.67 -17.90
N ILE A 147 -11.35 1.61 -16.62
CA ILE A 147 -12.68 2.00 -16.12
C ILE A 147 -12.95 3.49 -16.32
N LYS A 148 -11.97 4.35 -15.98
CA LYS A 148 -12.11 5.80 -16.19
C LYS A 148 -12.27 6.14 -17.68
N MET A 149 -11.51 5.47 -18.55
CA MET A 149 -11.62 5.61 -20.00
C MET A 149 -12.99 5.15 -20.51
N THR A 150 -13.53 4.02 -20.03
CA THR A 150 -14.88 3.55 -20.38
C THR A 150 -15.93 4.59 -20.04
N PHE A 151 -15.91 5.11 -18.80
CA PHE A 151 -16.86 6.15 -18.40
C PHE A 151 -16.75 7.42 -19.23
N GLN A 152 -15.53 7.82 -19.57
CA GLN A 152 -15.27 9.06 -20.31
C GLN A 152 -15.69 8.98 -21.78
N PHE A 153 -15.40 7.86 -22.47
CA PHE A 153 -15.55 7.75 -23.93
C PHE A 153 -16.71 6.88 -24.39
N VAL A 154 -17.34 6.14 -23.48
CA VAL A 154 -18.48 5.27 -23.79
C VAL A 154 -19.68 5.57 -22.89
N GLY A 155 -19.45 5.62 -21.58
CA GLY A 155 -20.48 5.79 -20.55
C GLY A 155 -20.51 4.61 -19.56
N ARG A 156 -21.59 4.51 -18.79
CA ARG A 156 -21.74 3.48 -17.75
C ARG A 156 -22.20 2.15 -18.37
N PRO A 157 -21.48 1.03 -18.15
CA PRO A 157 -21.92 -0.29 -18.58
C PRO A 157 -23.16 -0.76 -17.79
N THR A 158 -23.87 -1.75 -18.32
CA THR A 158 -25.08 -2.34 -17.71
C THR A 158 -24.76 -3.19 -16.47
N ALA A 159 -23.52 -3.68 -16.34
CA ALA A 159 -23.02 -4.41 -15.19
C ALA A 159 -21.52 -4.14 -14.97
N ASP A 160 -21.01 -4.53 -13.81
CA ASP A 160 -19.58 -4.43 -13.46
C ASP A 160 -18.79 -5.62 -14.03
N PHE A 161 -18.59 -5.63 -15.35
CA PHE A 161 -17.93 -6.73 -16.08
C PHE A 161 -16.46 -6.90 -15.70
N LYS A 162 -15.75 -5.83 -15.33
CA LYS A 162 -14.33 -5.86 -14.97
C LYS A 162 -14.13 -6.27 -13.51
N ASP A 163 -13.92 -7.57 -13.29
CA ASP A 163 -13.56 -8.15 -11.99
C ASP A 163 -12.13 -8.68 -11.99
N VAL A 164 -11.30 -8.20 -11.06
CA VAL A 164 -9.89 -8.62 -10.92
C VAL A 164 -9.72 -10.13 -10.65
N ARG A 165 -10.75 -10.79 -10.10
CA ARG A 165 -10.77 -12.24 -9.87
C ARG A 165 -10.84 -13.02 -11.19
N ILE A 166 -11.54 -12.48 -12.19
CA ILE A 166 -11.67 -13.09 -13.52
C ILE A 166 -10.40 -12.86 -14.33
N THR A 167 -9.79 -11.67 -14.23
CA THR A 167 -8.46 -11.40 -14.84
C THR A 167 -7.40 -12.42 -14.43
N LYS A 168 -7.48 -12.94 -13.20
CA LYS A 168 -6.54 -13.93 -12.65
C LYS A 168 -7.14 -15.34 -12.61
N SER A 169 -8.23 -15.57 -13.32
CA SER A 169 -8.84 -16.89 -13.45
C SER A 169 -8.06 -17.71 -14.47
N ASN A 170 -8.17 -19.02 -14.39
CA ASN A 170 -7.51 -19.92 -15.31
C ASN A 170 -8.20 -19.88 -16.69
N TRP A 171 -7.52 -19.30 -17.68
CA TRP A 171 -8.04 -19.18 -19.05
C TRP A 171 -7.82 -20.43 -19.92
N GLU A 172 -7.07 -21.42 -19.40
CA GLU A 172 -6.79 -22.70 -20.06
C GLU A 172 -7.81 -23.80 -19.70
N LEU A 173 -8.83 -23.49 -18.91
CA LEU A 173 -9.89 -24.44 -18.52
C LEU A 173 -10.58 -25.06 -19.74
N PRO A 174 -10.89 -26.37 -19.76
CA PRO A 174 -11.54 -27.04 -20.88
C PRO A 174 -12.84 -26.37 -21.35
N GLU A 175 -13.61 -25.79 -20.43
CA GLU A 175 -14.79 -24.98 -20.71
C GLU A 175 -14.66 -23.65 -19.95
N LEU A 176 -15.00 -22.54 -20.61
CA LEU A 176 -15.03 -21.23 -19.98
C LEU A 176 -16.41 -20.97 -19.41
N THR A 177 -16.45 -20.38 -18.22
CA THR A 177 -17.71 -19.88 -17.65
C THR A 177 -18.25 -18.74 -18.50
N MET A 178 -19.57 -18.56 -18.49
CA MET A 178 -20.20 -17.44 -19.18
C MET A 178 -19.66 -16.11 -18.66
N ARG A 179 -19.36 -15.97 -17.36
CA ARG A 179 -18.73 -14.77 -16.81
C ARG A 179 -17.34 -14.50 -17.38
N GLN A 180 -16.51 -15.52 -17.58
CA GLN A 180 -15.20 -15.37 -18.23
C GLN A 180 -15.35 -14.87 -19.67
N VAL A 181 -16.29 -15.44 -20.43
CA VAL A 181 -16.54 -15.00 -21.81
C VAL A 181 -17.12 -13.58 -21.86
N LEU A 182 -18.03 -13.23 -20.93
CA LEU A 182 -18.57 -11.87 -20.80
C LEU A 182 -17.49 -10.85 -20.44
N TYR A 183 -16.55 -11.21 -19.56
CA TYR A 183 -15.39 -10.37 -19.22
C TYR A 183 -14.54 -10.10 -20.46
N ALA A 184 -14.10 -11.17 -21.13
CA ALA A 184 -13.23 -11.10 -22.30
C ALA A 184 -13.92 -10.36 -23.47
N ALA A 185 -15.22 -10.57 -23.63
CA ALA A 185 -15.99 -9.84 -24.63
C ALA A 185 -16.09 -8.34 -24.31
N PHE A 186 -16.32 -7.99 -23.04
CA PHE A 186 -16.41 -6.59 -22.61
C PHE A 186 -15.14 -5.79 -22.90
N ASP A 187 -13.96 -6.41 -22.72
CA ASP A 187 -12.67 -5.76 -22.96
C ASP A 187 -12.48 -5.31 -24.41
N ALA A 188 -12.81 -6.19 -25.36
CA ALA A 188 -12.81 -5.85 -26.76
C ALA A 188 -13.92 -4.84 -27.11
N VAL A 189 -15.13 -4.99 -26.56
CA VAL A 189 -16.28 -4.12 -26.85
C VAL A 189 -16.01 -2.68 -26.42
N VAL A 190 -15.49 -2.45 -25.21
CA VAL A 190 -15.19 -1.10 -24.72
C VAL A 190 -14.23 -0.39 -25.67
N LEU A 191 -13.15 -1.06 -26.09
CA LEU A 191 -12.16 -0.46 -26.99
C LEU A 191 -12.76 -0.12 -28.34
N PHE A 192 -13.60 -1.01 -28.90
CA PHE A 192 -14.28 -0.77 -30.17
C PHE A 192 -15.25 0.42 -30.08
N VAL A 193 -16.10 0.46 -29.06
CA VAL A 193 -17.12 1.51 -28.89
C VAL A 193 -16.48 2.85 -28.53
N ALA A 194 -15.38 2.86 -27.78
CA ALA A 194 -14.65 4.08 -27.43
C ALA A 194 -13.87 4.66 -28.62
N TYR A 195 -13.47 3.82 -29.59
CA TYR A 195 -12.55 4.23 -30.65
C TYR A 195 -13.00 5.43 -31.48
N PRO A 196 -14.26 5.53 -31.93
CA PRO A 196 -14.75 6.72 -32.65
C PRO A 196 -14.70 8.01 -31.82
N ASN A 197 -14.71 7.89 -30.49
CA ASN A 197 -14.71 9.02 -29.56
C ASN A 197 -13.29 9.39 -29.08
N PHE A 198 -12.27 8.59 -29.39
CA PHE A 198 -10.89 8.95 -29.06
C PHE A 198 -10.39 10.08 -29.96
N PRO A 199 -9.49 10.93 -29.43
CA PRO A 199 -8.80 11.92 -30.25
C PRO A 199 -7.95 11.24 -31.34
N PRO A 200 -7.59 11.99 -32.40
CA PRO A 200 -6.76 11.46 -33.49
C PRO A 200 -5.39 11.02 -32.97
N PRO A 201 -4.73 10.04 -33.62
CA PRO A 201 -3.48 9.51 -33.13
C PRO A 201 -2.37 10.56 -33.24
N LYS A 202 -1.67 10.79 -32.13
CA LYS A 202 -0.54 11.72 -32.03
C LYS A 202 0.69 10.95 -31.55
N LYS A 203 1.73 10.91 -32.38
CA LYS A 203 3.03 10.40 -31.93
C LYS A 203 3.66 11.45 -31.02
N LEU A 204 4.02 11.04 -29.80
CA LEU A 204 4.95 11.82 -28.98
C LEU A 204 6.26 11.96 -29.77
N GLU A 205 6.68 13.18 -30.09
CA GLU A 205 7.99 13.43 -30.69
C GLU A 205 9.08 13.06 -29.68
N LYS A 206 9.50 11.79 -29.70
CA LYS A 206 10.68 11.35 -28.96
C LYS A 206 11.89 12.05 -29.58
N GLN A 207 12.52 12.95 -28.81
CA GLN A 207 13.80 13.57 -29.16
C GLN A 207 14.81 12.50 -29.60
N LYS A 208 15.53 12.76 -30.70
CA LYS A 208 16.34 11.82 -31.51
C LYS A 208 17.49 11.06 -30.79
N LYS A 209 17.63 11.12 -29.46
CA LYS A 209 18.73 10.46 -28.73
C LYS A 209 18.55 8.96 -28.48
N GLN A 210 17.35 8.39 -28.62
CA GLN A 210 17.08 6.99 -28.22
C GLN A 210 17.32 5.90 -29.29
N LYS A 211 17.38 6.21 -30.59
CA LYS A 211 17.58 5.18 -31.63
C LYS A 211 18.98 4.55 -31.66
N LYS A 212 20.02 5.23 -31.16
CA LYS A 212 21.40 4.67 -31.10
C LYS A 212 21.63 3.67 -29.95
N ILE A 213 20.75 3.63 -28.96
CA ILE A 213 20.90 2.77 -27.77
C ILE A 213 20.28 1.38 -28.04
N THR A 214 19.20 1.31 -28.81
CA THR A 214 18.44 0.07 -29.05
C THR A 214 19.15 -0.90 -30.02
N GLU A 215 19.88 -0.38 -31.02
CA GLU A 215 20.69 -1.21 -31.93
C GLU A 215 21.96 -1.77 -31.26
N ARG A 216 22.53 -1.05 -30.28
CA ARG A 216 23.66 -1.53 -29.47
C ARG A 216 23.24 -2.56 -28.41
N ALA A 217 21.99 -2.50 -27.93
CA ALA A 217 21.43 -3.49 -27.02
C ALA A 217 21.11 -4.83 -27.72
N ARG A 218 20.58 -4.79 -28.96
CA ARG A 218 20.30 -6.02 -29.75
C ARG A 218 21.57 -6.82 -30.07
N LYS A 219 22.67 -6.15 -30.44
CA LYS A 219 23.99 -6.79 -30.63
C LYS A 219 24.65 -7.28 -29.34
N ARG A 220 24.18 -6.86 -28.16
CA ARG A 220 24.71 -7.32 -26.86
C ARG A 220 23.99 -8.57 -26.33
N ILE A 221 22.75 -8.82 -26.74
CA ILE A 221 22.00 -10.03 -26.32
C ILE A 221 22.52 -11.26 -27.09
N GLU A 222 22.80 -11.15 -28.38
CA GLU A 222 23.40 -12.25 -29.18
C GLU A 222 24.82 -12.63 -28.72
N ASN A 223 25.58 -11.68 -28.16
CA ASN A 223 26.90 -11.94 -27.57
C ASN A 223 26.83 -12.48 -26.12
N PHE A 224 25.70 -12.34 -25.42
CA PHE A 224 25.53 -12.81 -24.05
C PHE A 224 25.30 -14.34 -24.00
N ASP A 225 24.58 -14.89 -24.99
CA ASP A 225 24.34 -16.34 -25.08
C ASP A 225 25.58 -17.14 -25.48
N GLN A 226 26.53 -16.54 -26.20
CA GLN A 226 27.81 -17.20 -26.50
C GLN A 226 28.82 -17.17 -25.34
N MET A 227 28.69 -16.22 -24.40
CA MET A 227 29.61 -16.06 -23.26
C MET A 227 29.19 -16.88 -22.03
N SER A 228 27.89 -17.18 -21.87
CA SER A 228 27.35 -17.95 -20.74
C SER A 228 27.88 -19.40 -20.68
N ASN A 229 28.32 -19.95 -21.82
CA ASN A 229 28.90 -21.29 -21.90
C ASN A 229 30.39 -21.39 -21.47
N ARG A 230 31.05 -20.28 -21.09
CA ARG A 230 32.49 -20.29 -20.71
C ARG A 230 32.81 -19.97 -19.25
N ILE A 231 31.82 -19.61 -18.42
CA ILE A 231 32.06 -19.28 -17.00
C ILE A 231 31.56 -20.44 -16.11
N GLN A 232 32.18 -21.61 -16.26
CA GLN A 232 32.23 -22.60 -15.19
C GLN A 232 33.64 -22.61 -14.61
N LYS A 233 33.71 -22.53 -13.26
CA LYS A 233 34.88 -22.52 -12.37
C LYS A 233 35.39 -21.12 -12.04
N PHE A 234 34.83 -20.51 -11.00
CA PHE A 234 35.60 -20.02 -9.83
C PHE A 234 34.62 -19.90 -8.65
N LYS A 235 34.92 -20.62 -7.55
CA LYS A 235 34.15 -20.56 -6.30
C LYS A 235 34.71 -19.40 -5.46
N THR A 236 33.94 -18.34 -5.27
CA THR A 236 34.12 -17.37 -4.18
C THR A 236 33.15 -17.66 -3.03
N PRO A 237 33.51 -17.36 -1.77
CA PRO A 237 32.72 -17.73 -0.61
C PRO A 237 31.43 -16.89 -0.54
N LYS A 238 30.29 -17.55 -0.38
CA LYS A 238 29.01 -16.88 -0.08
C LYS A 238 29.07 -16.30 1.34
N ILE A 239 29.39 -15.02 1.46
CA ILE A 239 29.01 -14.24 2.64
C ILE A 239 27.48 -14.13 2.61
N LYS A 240 26.81 -14.70 3.62
CA LYS A 240 25.36 -14.65 3.75
C LYS A 240 24.96 -13.22 4.11
N TYR A 241 24.39 -12.49 3.16
CA TYR A 241 23.67 -11.25 3.45
C TYR A 241 22.47 -11.54 4.34
N GLU A 242 22.41 -10.90 5.50
CA GLU A 242 21.21 -10.88 6.33
C GLU A 242 20.18 -9.97 5.65
N THR A 243 19.03 -10.54 5.29
CA THR A 243 17.92 -9.81 4.68
C THR A 243 17.41 -8.73 5.64
N SER A 244 17.03 -7.58 5.10
CA SER A 244 16.47 -6.43 5.82
C SER A 244 15.23 -6.75 6.67
N GLU A 245 14.57 -7.89 6.46
CA GLU A 245 13.52 -8.43 7.33
C GLU A 245 14.02 -8.85 8.73
N ARG A 246 15.30 -9.19 8.91
CA ARG A 246 15.88 -9.62 10.21
C ARG A 246 16.22 -8.48 11.17
N ILE A 247 16.42 -7.26 10.66
CA ILE A 247 16.76 -6.10 11.50
C ILE A 247 15.49 -5.52 12.14
N LEU A 248 14.35 -5.58 11.44
CA LEU A 248 13.04 -5.19 11.98
C LEU A 248 12.54 -6.11 13.10
N THR A 249 13.14 -7.28 13.33
CA THR A 249 12.73 -8.21 14.39
C THR A 249 13.40 -7.94 15.75
N HIS A 250 14.43 -7.09 15.81
CA HIS A 250 15.15 -6.78 17.06
C HIS A 250 15.15 -5.29 17.41
N ASN A 251 14.94 -4.42 16.42
CA ASN A 251 14.98 -2.97 16.59
C ASN A 251 13.64 -2.37 16.15
N ARG A 252 12.95 -1.69 17.05
CA ARG A 252 11.80 -0.83 16.72
C ARG A 252 12.34 0.55 16.39
N ILE A 253 12.06 1.01 15.18
CA ILE A 253 12.47 2.34 14.71
C ILE A 253 11.28 3.27 14.89
N VAL A 254 11.53 4.36 15.59
CA VAL A 254 10.50 5.31 15.97
C VAL A 254 10.90 6.68 15.44
N LEU A 255 9.95 7.38 14.81
CA LEU A 255 10.06 8.79 14.49
C LEU A 255 9.84 9.63 15.75
N LYS A 256 10.78 10.54 16.00
CA LYS A 256 10.58 11.61 16.99
C LYS A 256 9.54 12.59 16.44
N GLN A 257 8.51 12.89 17.21
CA GLN A 257 7.67 14.03 16.86
C GLN A 257 8.51 15.30 16.96
N SER A 258 8.40 16.17 15.97
CA SER A 258 9.12 17.44 15.93
C SER A 258 8.18 18.60 16.23
N GLU A 259 8.66 19.54 17.03
CA GLU A 259 8.02 20.84 17.22
C GLU A 259 8.66 21.84 16.26
N ALA A 260 7.85 22.73 15.68
CA ALA A 260 8.36 23.84 14.91
C ALA A 260 8.97 24.86 15.88
N LYS A 261 10.07 25.50 15.47
CA LYS A 261 10.72 26.56 16.21
C LYS A 261 10.50 27.88 15.49
N ASN A 262 10.39 28.95 16.25
CA ASN A 262 10.33 30.28 15.68
C ASN A 262 11.64 30.62 14.98
N VAL A 263 11.56 31.15 13.77
CA VAL A 263 12.71 31.46 12.90
C VAL A 263 12.51 32.79 12.18
N PHE A 264 13.62 33.40 11.78
CA PHE A 264 13.65 34.59 10.95
C PHE A 264 13.66 34.18 9.48
N CYS A 265 12.66 34.63 8.72
CA CYS A 265 12.41 34.19 7.35
C CYS A 265 12.77 35.30 6.34
N TYR A 266 13.65 35.00 5.39
CA TYR A 266 14.06 35.90 4.32
C TYR A 266 13.79 35.27 2.96
N LEU A 267 13.07 35.99 2.09
CA LEU A 267 12.82 35.60 0.71
C LEU A 267 13.52 36.59 -0.22
N PHE A 268 14.39 36.05 -1.06
CA PHE A 268 15.05 36.80 -2.11
C PHE A 268 14.40 36.46 -3.46
N LYS A 269 13.91 37.49 -4.15
CA LYS A 269 13.38 37.41 -5.52
C LYS A 269 14.42 37.94 -6.50
N ASN A 270 14.37 37.49 -7.75
CA ASN A 270 15.36 37.80 -8.79
C ASN A 270 16.77 37.33 -8.38
N TYR A 271 16.86 36.18 -7.73
CA TYR A 271 18.13 35.63 -7.28
C TYR A 271 18.87 34.96 -8.44
N GLU A 272 20.09 35.39 -8.74
CA GLU A 272 20.85 34.85 -9.89
C GLU A 272 21.96 33.87 -9.48
N GLY A 273 22.11 33.62 -8.18
CA GLY A 273 23.14 32.73 -7.66
C GLY A 273 22.85 31.24 -7.87
N PRO A 274 23.65 30.37 -7.24
CA PRO A 274 23.51 28.94 -7.40
C PRO A 274 22.20 28.39 -6.85
N SER A 275 21.72 27.29 -7.41
CA SER A 275 20.44 26.67 -7.04
C SER A 275 20.57 25.20 -6.65
N THR A 276 21.78 24.63 -6.69
CA THR A 276 22.00 23.22 -6.36
C THR A 276 22.11 23.04 -4.84
N CYS A 277 21.82 21.84 -4.36
CA CYS A 277 21.93 21.53 -2.94
C CYS A 277 23.37 21.58 -2.40
N VAL A 278 24.38 21.43 -3.28
CA VAL A 278 25.79 21.48 -2.90
C VAL A 278 26.26 22.91 -2.73
N ASP A 279 25.88 23.78 -3.66
CA ASP A 279 26.23 25.20 -3.58
C ASP A 279 25.48 25.92 -2.45
N LEU A 280 24.28 25.43 -2.09
CA LEU A 280 23.40 26.00 -1.06
C LEU A 280 23.55 25.30 0.31
N ASP A 281 24.67 24.63 0.57
CA ASP A 281 24.96 24.02 1.87
C ASP A 281 25.24 25.08 2.95
N HIS A 282 25.50 24.67 4.19
CA HIS A 282 25.78 25.51 5.34
C HIS A 282 26.97 26.47 5.15
N SER A 283 27.87 26.21 4.21
CA SER A 283 28.97 27.12 3.84
C SER A 283 28.56 28.26 2.90
N PHE A 284 27.31 28.23 2.40
CA PHE A 284 26.78 29.24 1.48
C PHE A 284 26.74 30.64 2.11
N LEU A 285 26.36 30.71 3.40
CA LEU A 285 26.35 31.91 4.22
C LEU A 285 27.54 31.92 5.18
N PRO A 286 28.12 33.09 5.50
CA PRO A 286 29.24 33.21 6.43
C PRO A 286 28.81 33.09 7.92
N PHE A 287 27.67 32.46 8.19
CA PHE A 287 27.11 32.33 9.53
C PHE A 287 27.44 30.97 10.15
N PRO A 288 27.49 30.86 11.49
CA PRO A 288 27.60 29.57 12.16
C PRO A 288 26.50 28.60 11.74
N LYS A 289 26.82 27.30 11.67
CA LYS A 289 25.88 26.26 11.18
C LYS A 289 24.60 26.21 12.01
N GLU A 290 24.72 26.42 13.31
CA GLU A 290 23.62 26.46 14.27
C GLU A 290 22.66 27.65 14.08
N HIS A 291 23.09 28.70 13.37
CA HIS A 291 22.21 29.84 13.06
C HIS A 291 21.32 29.55 11.85
N ILE A 292 21.69 28.61 10.97
CA ILE A 292 20.97 28.33 9.74
C ILE A 292 20.00 27.17 9.98
N ASP A 293 18.69 27.46 9.89
CA ASP A 293 17.65 26.43 9.98
C ASP A 293 17.41 25.76 8.62
N HIS A 294 17.16 26.55 7.56
CA HIS A 294 16.92 26.04 6.22
C HIS A 294 17.40 27.02 5.15
N ILE A 295 17.95 26.48 4.07
CA ILE A 295 18.26 27.21 2.83
C ILE A 295 17.70 26.39 1.67
N GLY A 296 17.00 27.05 0.77
CA GLY A 296 16.45 26.42 -0.42
C GLY A 296 16.33 27.40 -1.57
N CYS A 297 16.26 26.87 -2.79
CA CYS A 297 16.08 27.68 -3.98
C CYS A 297 14.97 27.13 -4.88
N PRO A 298 13.69 27.47 -4.63
CA PRO A 298 12.61 27.16 -5.55
C PRO A 298 12.85 27.78 -6.93
N ILE A 299 12.65 27.00 -7.98
CA ILE A 299 12.82 27.44 -9.38
C ILE A 299 11.49 27.32 -10.12
N ILE A 300 11.10 28.37 -10.85
CA ILE A 300 9.89 28.43 -11.67
C ILE A 300 10.25 28.98 -13.04
N GLY A 301 10.33 28.11 -14.05
CA GLY A 301 10.91 28.46 -15.35
C GLY A 301 12.37 28.87 -15.16
N ASP A 302 12.74 30.07 -15.61
CA ASP A 302 14.09 30.62 -15.43
C ASP A 302 14.25 31.45 -14.14
N ARG A 303 13.17 31.61 -13.37
CA ARG A 303 13.14 32.45 -12.17
C ARG A 303 13.53 31.64 -10.95
N LYS A 304 14.48 32.15 -10.17
CA LYS A 304 14.94 31.56 -8.92
C LYS A 304 14.55 32.43 -7.74
N TYR A 305 14.13 31.77 -6.68
CA TYR A 305 13.82 32.38 -5.39
C TYR A 305 14.78 31.77 -4.39
N LEU A 306 15.50 32.56 -3.60
CA LEU A 306 16.28 32.02 -2.49
C LEU A 306 15.48 32.20 -1.21
N ILE A 307 15.21 31.10 -0.51
CA ILE A 307 14.58 31.10 0.81
C ILE A 307 15.63 30.79 1.86
N VAL A 308 15.65 31.58 2.93
CA VAL A 308 16.55 31.38 4.07
C VAL A 308 15.75 31.52 5.36
N THR A 309 15.83 30.52 6.23
CA THR A 309 15.37 30.61 7.62
C THR A 309 16.56 30.53 8.57
N LEU A 310 16.56 31.42 9.56
CA LEU A 310 17.63 31.50 10.56
C LEU A 310 17.05 31.41 11.97
N ASN A 311 17.78 30.75 12.87
CA ASN A 311 17.46 30.71 14.30
C ASN A 311 17.75 32.04 15.01
N VAL A 312 18.54 32.91 14.37
CA VAL A 312 18.95 34.23 14.87
C VAL A 312 18.73 35.29 13.78
N ASP A 313 18.34 36.50 14.18
CA ASP A 313 18.13 37.60 13.24
C ASP A 313 19.48 38.11 12.71
N HIS A 314 19.65 38.09 11.39
CA HIS A 314 20.83 38.61 10.70
C HIS A 314 20.39 39.66 9.68
N PRO A 315 20.17 40.93 10.09
CA PRO A 315 19.76 41.99 9.18
C PRO A 315 20.77 42.23 8.03
N GLU A 316 22.04 41.90 8.24
CA GLU A 316 23.13 42.00 7.25
C GLU A 316 23.05 40.97 6.12
N ILE A 317 22.15 39.97 6.20
CA ILE A 317 22.04 38.92 5.17
C ILE A 317 21.75 39.48 3.78
N PHE A 318 21.01 40.60 3.69
CA PHE A 318 20.75 41.24 2.41
C PHE A 318 22.03 41.72 1.72
N GLU A 319 22.89 42.43 2.46
CA GLU A 319 24.14 42.97 1.95
C GLU A 319 25.12 41.85 1.55
N ILE A 320 25.14 40.76 2.32
CA ILE A 320 25.95 39.57 2.04
C ILE A 320 25.53 38.92 0.71
N ILE A 321 24.23 38.66 0.51
CA ILE A 321 23.73 38.04 -0.72
C ILE A 321 23.91 38.98 -1.91
N GLN A 322 23.60 40.27 -1.74
CA GLN A 322 23.72 41.27 -2.80
C GLN A 322 25.18 41.44 -3.26
N SER A 323 26.13 41.54 -2.33
CA SER A 323 27.57 41.68 -2.64
C SER A 323 28.14 40.43 -3.33
N LYS A 324 27.71 39.23 -2.93
CA LYS A 324 28.23 37.96 -3.47
C LYS A 324 27.70 37.62 -4.86
N TYR A 325 26.44 37.93 -5.16
CA TYR A 325 25.76 37.41 -6.36
C TYR A 325 25.15 38.46 -7.29
N HIS A 326 24.83 39.68 -6.81
CA HIS A 326 24.20 40.69 -7.65
C HIS A 326 25.21 41.71 -8.23
N ASN A 327 26.27 42.04 -7.48
CA ASN A 327 27.29 43.00 -7.93
C ASN A 327 28.24 42.47 -9.02
N LYS A 328 28.23 41.15 -9.32
CA LYS A 328 29.07 40.56 -10.37
C LYS A 328 28.59 40.85 -11.80
N LEU A 329 27.32 41.24 -11.99
CA LEU A 329 26.72 41.49 -13.32
C LEU A 329 26.74 42.95 -13.77
N LYS A 330 26.80 43.94 -12.86
CA LYS A 330 26.92 45.37 -13.23
C LYS A 330 28.24 45.74 -13.93
N ASN A 331 29.23 44.85 -13.93
CA ASN A 331 30.50 45.05 -14.64
C ASN A 331 30.52 44.47 -16.07
N LEU A 332 29.43 43.88 -16.57
CA LEU A 332 29.39 43.24 -17.90
C LEU A 332 28.43 43.89 -18.91
N GLU A 333 27.53 44.79 -18.49
CA GLU A 333 26.61 45.46 -19.42
C GLU A 333 26.64 46.99 -19.24
N GLN A 334 27.61 47.62 -19.92
CA GLN A 334 27.43 48.98 -20.43
C GLN A 334 26.69 48.87 -21.77
N ASN A 335 25.37 48.71 -21.73
CA ASN A 335 24.50 49.18 -22.81
C ASN A 335 23.11 49.51 -22.24
N GLN A 336 22.64 50.70 -22.59
CA GLN A 336 21.52 51.40 -21.98
C GLN A 336 20.15 50.87 -22.45
N ASN A 337 19.14 51.11 -21.60
CA ASN A 337 17.72 51.32 -21.90
C ASN A 337 16.71 50.16 -21.70
N GLU A 338 16.81 49.40 -20.61
CA GLU A 338 15.61 48.83 -19.99
C GLU A 338 15.61 49.09 -18.47
N GLU A 339 14.57 49.76 -18.00
CA GLU A 339 14.40 50.20 -16.61
C GLU A 339 14.21 48.99 -15.65
N ASN A 340 15.08 48.89 -14.64
CA ASN A 340 14.81 48.48 -13.25
C ASN A 340 14.01 47.18 -12.93
N GLN A 341 13.86 46.20 -13.82
CA GLN A 341 13.15 44.94 -13.47
C GLN A 341 14.00 43.84 -12.81
N ASN A 342 15.34 43.94 -12.84
CA ASN A 342 16.23 42.87 -12.37
C ASN A 342 16.91 43.11 -11.01
N GLU A 343 16.46 44.08 -10.21
CA GLU A 343 17.07 44.28 -8.88
C GLU A 343 16.74 43.11 -7.94
N LEU A 344 17.74 42.64 -7.18
CA LEU A 344 17.56 41.65 -6.14
C LEU A 344 16.66 42.23 -5.03
N ILE A 345 15.52 41.60 -4.79
CA ILE A 345 14.56 42.05 -3.75
C ILE A 345 14.64 41.10 -2.57
N CYS A 346 14.92 41.60 -1.37
CA CYS A 346 14.82 40.82 -0.14
C CYS A 346 13.62 41.27 0.68
N ASN A 347 12.76 40.31 1.00
CA ASN A 347 11.64 40.48 1.90
C ASN A 347 11.88 39.67 3.16
N LYS A 348 12.01 40.35 4.30
CA LYS A 348 11.89 39.70 5.61
C LYS A 348 10.41 39.40 5.87
N ILE A 349 10.03 38.14 5.84
CA ILE A 349 8.65 37.69 5.96
C ILE A 349 8.36 37.35 7.42
N LYS A 350 7.16 37.70 7.89
CA LYS A 350 6.68 37.24 9.20
C LYS A 350 6.48 35.73 9.14
N CYS A 351 7.19 35.00 10.00
CA CYS A 351 7.01 33.57 10.14
C CYS A 351 5.57 33.22 10.56
N CYS A 352 5.05 32.11 10.03
CA CYS A 352 3.83 31.49 10.56
C CYS A 352 4.03 31.12 12.04
N ASP A 353 2.95 31.01 12.81
CA ASP A 353 3.06 30.60 14.21
C ASP A 353 3.57 29.14 14.26
N PRO A 354 4.68 28.84 14.95
CA PRO A 354 5.16 27.47 15.09
C PRO A 354 4.12 26.53 15.70
N ASP A 355 3.25 27.01 16.58
CA ASP A 355 2.21 26.19 17.23
C ASP A 355 1.11 25.75 16.26
N GLU A 356 0.97 26.44 15.11
CA GLU A 356 0.06 26.07 14.02
C GLU A 356 0.65 24.95 13.12
N CYS A 357 1.89 24.51 13.34
CA CYS A 357 2.61 23.64 12.43
C CYS A 357 2.93 22.28 13.06
N THR A 358 2.56 21.19 12.39
CA THR A 358 2.75 19.84 12.91
C THR A 358 3.30 18.87 11.86
N ASP A 359 3.87 17.75 12.32
CA ASP A 359 4.30 16.61 11.47
C ASP A 359 3.14 15.91 10.75
N ASN A 360 1.90 16.29 11.09
CA ASN A 360 0.66 15.68 10.63
C ASN A 360 -0.15 16.61 9.72
N ASP A 361 0.39 17.78 9.41
CA ASP A 361 -0.32 18.75 8.57
C ASP A 361 -0.57 18.17 7.18
N VAL A 362 -1.74 18.50 6.62
CA VAL A 362 -2.08 18.24 5.23
C VAL A 362 -2.30 19.57 4.56
N LEU A 363 -1.50 19.84 3.53
CA LEU A 363 -1.51 21.08 2.79
C LEU A 363 -2.01 20.83 1.37
N PHE A 364 -2.67 21.82 0.79
CA PHE A 364 -3.23 21.78 -0.55
C PHE A 364 -2.74 22.98 -1.34
N ILE A 365 -2.03 22.73 -2.43
CA ILE A 365 -1.59 23.80 -3.33
C ILE A 365 -2.52 23.90 -4.53
N GLN A 366 -3.04 25.10 -4.76
CA GLN A 366 -3.79 25.49 -5.95
C GLN A 366 -3.01 26.56 -6.73
N TYR A 367 -3.22 26.60 -8.05
CA TYR A 367 -2.64 27.59 -8.97
C TYR A 367 -1.11 27.48 -9.10
N PHE A 368 -0.62 26.33 -9.56
CA PHE A 368 0.77 26.24 -10.01
C PHE A 368 1.00 27.15 -11.24
N PRO A 369 2.14 27.85 -11.31
CA PRO A 369 2.59 28.49 -12.54
C PRO A 369 2.63 27.50 -13.70
N LYS A 370 2.36 27.97 -14.93
CA LYS A 370 2.29 27.11 -16.13
C LYS A 370 3.58 26.31 -16.34
N GLU A 371 4.71 26.87 -15.90
CA GLU A 371 6.04 26.29 -15.95
C GLU A 371 6.19 25.05 -15.07
N LEU A 372 5.41 24.95 -13.99
CA LEU A 372 5.35 23.77 -13.12
C LEU A 372 4.21 22.82 -13.50
N GLN A 373 3.17 23.30 -14.20
CA GLN A 373 2.04 22.47 -14.62
C GLN A 373 2.48 21.34 -15.55
N ASN A 374 2.04 20.11 -15.28
CA ASN A 374 2.34 18.89 -16.04
C ASN A 374 3.82 18.46 -16.08
N ASN A 375 4.69 19.04 -15.24
CA ASN A 375 6.07 18.60 -15.07
C ASN A 375 6.30 18.08 -13.63
N GLU A 376 6.09 16.78 -13.44
CA GLU A 376 6.22 16.13 -12.13
C GLU A 376 7.63 16.29 -11.54
N GLU A 377 8.67 16.26 -12.37
CA GLU A 377 10.05 16.46 -11.95
C GLU A 377 10.28 17.90 -11.42
N ALA A 378 9.82 18.91 -12.16
CA ALA A 378 9.95 20.31 -11.74
C ALA A 378 9.18 20.59 -10.45
N ILE A 379 7.98 20.02 -10.29
CA ILE A 379 7.21 20.13 -9.04
C ILE A 379 7.93 19.43 -7.89
N THR A 380 8.49 18.26 -8.14
CA THR A 380 9.27 17.51 -7.13
C THR A 380 10.45 18.33 -6.65
N LEU A 381 11.23 18.92 -7.58
CA LEU A 381 12.35 19.79 -7.26
C LEU A 381 11.91 21.05 -6.52
N PHE A 382 10.82 21.69 -6.96
CA PHE A 382 10.22 22.83 -6.28
C PHE A 382 9.85 22.50 -4.83
N LEU A 383 9.19 21.36 -4.59
CA LEU A 383 8.79 20.94 -3.24
C LEU A 383 10.01 20.59 -2.37
N TYR A 384 11.03 19.94 -2.94
CA TYR A 384 12.28 19.63 -2.23
C TYR A 384 13.10 20.86 -1.85
N SER A 385 12.89 22.01 -2.51
CA SER A 385 13.45 23.28 -2.05
C SER A 385 12.95 23.70 -0.65
N PHE A 386 11.83 23.14 -0.17
CA PHE A 386 11.30 23.35 1.19
C PHE A 386 11.67 22.21 2.15
N GLY A 387 12.52 21.27 1.71
CA GLY A 387 13.01 20.12 2.47
C GLY A 387 12.54 18.78 1.92
N LEU A 388 13.12 17.69 2.40
CA LEU A 388 13.02 16.38 1.74
C LEU A 388 11.93 15.46 2.30
N ASP A 389 11.37 15.78 3.46
CA ASP A 389 10.47 14.89 4.18
C ASP A 389 9.00 15.14 3.87
N ILE A 390 8.68 15.16 2.57
CA ILE A 390 7.36 15.51 2.07
C ILE A 390 6.79 14.33 1.30
N ARG A 391 5.53 14.00 1.57
CA ARG A 391 4.72 13.19 0.67
C ARG A 391 3.77 14.09 -0.10
N PHE A 392 3.67 13.91 -1.41
CA PHE A 392 2.68 14.62 -2.19
C PHE A 392 2.00 13.72 -3.21
N THR A 393 0.77 14.08 -3.59
CA THR A 393 0.01 13.46 -4.67
C THR A 393 -0.56 14.54 -5.57
N ASN A 394 -0.48 14.31 -6.88
CA ASN A 394 -1.06 15.19 -7.88
C ASN A 394 -2.52 14.80 -8.10
N GLU A 395 -3.43 15.73 -7.81
CA GLU A 395 -4.86 15.62 -8.15
C GLU A 395 -5.16 16.59 -9.30
N ASN A 396 -6.15 16.29 -10.13
CA ASN A 396 -6.44 17.05 -11.37
C ASN A 396 -6.52 18.59 -11.20
N LEU A 397 -6.84 19.09 -10.00
CA LEU A 397 -7.03 20.52 -9.71
C LEU A 397 -6.08 21.09 -8.64
N TYR A 398 -5.31 20.25 -7.95
CA TYR A 398 -4.47 20.67 -6.82
C TYR A 398 -3.41 19.62 -6.48
N PHE A 399 -2.39 20.03 -5.74
CA PHE A 399 -1.43 19.09 -5.15
C PHE A 399 -1.74 18.93 -3.67
N ARG A 400 -1.91 17.68 -3.24
CA ARG A 400 -1.99 17.33 -1.83
C ARG A 400 -0.58 17.09 -1.33
N ILE A 401 -0.23 17.70 -0.22
CA ILE A 401 1.10 17.69 0.37
C ILE A 401 0.96 17.32 1.84
N GLN A 402 1.88 16.52 2.33
CA GLN A 402 1.98 16.15 3.72
C GLN A 402 3.44 16.32 4.15
N PRO A 403 3.80 17.48 4.73
CA PRO A 403 5.09 17.62 5.41
C PRO A 403 5.10 16.69 6.62
N HIS A 404 6.18 15.94 6.79
CA HIS A 404 6.35 15.04 7.92
C HIS A 404 7.19 15.63 9.05
N ARG A 405 7.46 16.94 8.99
CA ARG A 405 8.12 17.73 10.03
C ARG A 405 7.39 19.04 10.26
N ALA A 406 7.17 19.40 11.51
CA ALA A 406 6.55 20.65 11.92
C ALA A 406 7.33 21.86 11.38
N GLN A 407 8.67 21.86 11.50
CA GLN A 407 9.53 22.92 10.94
C GLN A 407 9.39 23.04 9.42
N GLN A 408 9.21 21.92 8.73
CA GLN A 408 8.99 21.93 7.29
C GLN A 408 7.61 22.48 6.94
N SER A 409 6.57 22.09 7.69
CA SER A 409 5.23 22.68 7.55
C SER A 409 5.29 24.20 7.73
N LEU A 410 6.03 24.68 8.74
CA LEU A 410 6.26 26.10 9.00
C LEU A 410 6.90 26.81 7.80
N ILE A 411 7.99 26.25 7.26
CA ILE A 411 8.68 26.79 6.07
C ILE A 411 7.71 26.84 4.88
N MET A 412 6.98 25.76 4.61
CA MET A 412 6.04 25.69 3.48
C MET A 412 4.91 26.71 3.63
N LYS A 413 4.28 26.80 4.81
CA LYS A 413 3.22 27.78 5.11
C LYS A 413 3.70 29.22 5.01
N THR A 414 4.96 29.49 5.38
CA THR A 414 5.53 30.82 5.34
C THR A 414 5.89 31.27 3.92
N PHE A 415 6.56 30.41 3.14
CA PHE A 415 7.16 30.83 1.86
C PHE A 415 6.33 30.52 0.62
N ILE A 416 5.63 29.39 0.55
CA ILE A 416 4.89 29.01 -0.68
C ILE A 416 3.89 30.10 -1.10
N PRO A 417 3.08 30.68 -0.21
CA PRO A 417 2.14 31.75 -0.59
C PRO A 417 2.82 33.03 -1.11
N GLN A 418 4.12 33.22 -0.87
CA GLN A 418 4.88 34.40 -1.24
C GLN A 418 5.54 34.28 -2.63
N ILE A 419 5.45 33.10 -3.24
CA ILE A 419 6.06 32.76 -4.54
C ILE A 419 4.94 32.67 -5.59
N GLU A 420 5.02 33.52 -6.62
CA GLU A 420 4.21 33.44 -7.86
C GLU A 420 2.68 33.22 -7.69
N ASN A 421 2.07 33.89 -6.71
CA ASN A 421 0.62 33.81 -6.43
C ASN A 421 0.09 32.39 -6.15
N ILE A 422 0.97 31.46 -5.76
CA ILE A 422 0.58 30.10 -5.38
C ILE A 422 -0.30 30.17 -4.14
N LYS A 423 -1.46 29.49 -4.15
CA LYS A 423 -2.35 29.44 -2.99
C LYS A 423 -2.13 28.14 -2.22
N LEU A 424 -1.82 28.28 -0.94
CA LEU A 424 -1.70 27.17 -0.01
C LEU A 424 -2.91 27.15 0.93
N PHE A 425 -3.50 25.98 1.13
CA PHE A 425 -4.60 25.78 2.06
C PHE A 425 -4.29 24.63 3.01
N THR A 426 -4.78 24.71 4.25
CA THR A 426 -4.76 23.61 5.22
C THR A 426 -6.00 22.72 5.13
N PHE A 427 -7.01 23.15 4.38
CA PHE A 427 -8.24 22.41 4.12
C PHE A 427 -8.77 22.76 2.72
N PRO A 428 -9.31 21.80 1.94
CA PRO A 428 -9.61 22.00 0.53
C PRO A 428 -10.97 22.70 0.29
N TYR A 429 -11.13 23.92 0.81
CA TYR A 429 -12.36 24.73 0.64
C TYR A 429 -12.67 25.08 -0.82
N PHE A 430 -11.68 25.01 -1.71
CA PHE A 430 -11.85 25.32 -3.13
C PHE A 430 -12.51 24.17 -3.92
N LEU A 431 -12.70 22.98 -3.34
CA LEU A 431 -13.34 21.86 -4.03
C LEU A 431 -14.87 21.99 -3.98
N PRO A 432 -15.60 21.89 -5.09
CA PRO A 432 -17.06 21.93 -5.07
C PRO A 432 -17.64 20.56 -4.64
N ILE A 433 -17.11 19.96 -3.58
CA ILE A 433 -17.43 18.59 -3.16
C ILE A 433 -17.87 18.59 -1.70
N VAL A 434 -18.99 17.95 -1.43
CA VAL A 434 -19.45 17.63 -0.09
C VAL A 434 -19.47 16.12 0.13
N ARG A 435 -19.24 15.73 1.37
CA ARG A 435 -19.48 14.37 1.86
C ARG A 435 -20.81 14.38 2.59
N ALA A 436 -21.68 13.43 2.26
CA ALA A 436 -22.94 13.25 2.94
C ALA A 436 -23.12 11.82 3.46
N THR A 437 -23.73 11.69 4.62
CA THR A 437 -24.10 10.42 5.26
C THR A 437 -25.61 10.32 5.29
N PHE A 438 -26.12 9.22 4.78
CA PHE A 438 -27.54 8.94 4.60
C PHE A 438 -27.92 7.66 5.34
N PRO A 439 -29.17 7.55 5.80
CA PRO A 439 -29.76 6.27 6.16
C PRO A 439 -29.62 5.25 5.01
N TYR A 440 -29.37 3.97 5.36
CA TYR A 440 -29.06 2.90 4.41
C TYR A 440 -30.11 2.67 3.31
N TYR A 441 -31.35 3.08 3.56
CA TYR A 441 -32.49 2.86 2.66
C TYR A 441 -32.69 3.98 1.62
N ILE A 442 -31.92 5.07 1.65
CA ILE A 442 -32.04 6.15 0.66
C ILE A 442 -31.34 5.74 -0.64
N SER A 443 -32.09 5.71 -1.74
CA SER A 443 -31.60 5.38 -3.07
C SER A 443 -30.78 6.52 -3.71
N LEU A 444 -29.97 6.18 -4.72
CA LEU A 444 -29.20 7.17 -5.47
C LEU A 444 -30.08 8.24 -6.13
N ASN A 445 -31.27 7.87 -6.61
CA ASN A 445 -32.22 8.79 -7.22
C ASN A 445 -32.77 9.80 -6.20
N GLU A 446 -33.05 9.35 -4.98
CA GLU A 446 -33.48 10.21 -3.89
C GLU A 446 -32.35 11.15 -3.45
N ILE A 447 -31.12 10.66 -3.32
CA ILE A 447 -29.94 11.51 -3.06
C ILE A 447 -29.83 12.60 -4.13
N LYS A 448 -29.93 12.24 -5.41
CA LYS A 448 -29.88 13.21 -6.51
C LYS A 448 -31.01 14.24 -6.40
N SER A 449 -32.23 13.81 -6.09
CA SER A 449 -33.36 14.71 -5.88
C SER A 449 -33.12 15.68 -4.72
N ILE A 450 -32.63 15.18 -3.59
CA ILE A 450 -32.36 15.99 -2.38
C ILE A 450 -31.33 17.09 -2.67
N PHE A 451 -30.24 16.77 -3.39
CA PHE A 451 -29.15 17.72 -3.64
C PHE A 451 -29.38 18.61 -4.87
N SER A 452 -30.24 18.22 -5.81
CA SER A 452 -30.53 19.00 -7.03
C SER A 452 -31.12 20.39 -6.75
N ARG A 453 -31.74 20.59 -5.58
CA ARG A 453 -32.26 21.90 -5.15
C ARG A 453 -31.16 22.89 -4.74
N CYS A 454 -29.98 22.37 -4.40
CA CYS A 454 -28.86 23.18 -3.92
C CYS A 454 -27.99 23.67 -5.08
N GLY A 455 -27.94 22.94 -6.20
CA GLY A 455 -27.14 23.33 -7.37
C GLY A 455 -27.06 22.24 -8.43
N LYS A 456 -26.29 22.51 -9.50
CA LYS A 456 -26.03 21.52 -10.55
C LYS A 456 -25.04 20.47 -10.04
N ILE A 457 -25.49 19.21 -10.03
CA ILE A 457 -24.65 18.07 -9.63
C ILE A 457 -23.89 17.55 -10.85
N GLU A 458 -22.56 17.57 -10.78
CA GLU A 458 -21.66 16.99 -11.79
C GLU A 458 -21.45 15.49 -11.57
N ASN A 459 -21.35 15.05 -10.31
CA ASN A 459 -21.11 13.64 -9.99
C ASN A 459 -21.65 13.26 -8.59
N ILE A 460 -22.06 12.00 -8.42
CA ILE A 460 -22.36 11.38 -7.12
C ILE A 460 -21.62 10.05 -7.05
N THR A 461 -20.73 9.90 -6.07
CA THR A 461 -19.99 8.66 -5.81
C THR A 461 -20.45 8.04 -4.50
N LEU A 462 -21.03 6.84 -4.54
CA LEU A 462 -21.39 6.08 -3.34
C LEU A 462 -20.16 5.34 -2.80
N MET A 463 -19.93 5.44 -1.49
CA MET A 463 -18.87 4.71 -0.79
C MET A 463 -19.34 3.30 -0.44
N ARG A 464 -18.41 2.35 -0.25
CA ARG A 464 -18.76 0.98 0.13
C ARG A 464 -19.38 0.94 1.54
N GLN A 465 -20.55 0.33 1.66
CA GLN A 465 -21.22 0.12 2.95
C GLN A 465 -20.54 -1.00 3.74
N LYS A 466 -20.60 -0.90 5.08
CA LYS A 466 -20.20 -1.97 6.00
C LYS A 466 -21.16 -3.17 5.90
N SER A 467 -22.46 -2.90 5.90
CA SER A 467 -23.51 -3.86 5.61
C SER A 467 -24.78 -3.12 5.19
N GLU A 468 -25.77 -3.85 4.69
CA GLU A 468 -27.04 -3.32 4.16
C GLU A 468 -27.90 -2.56 5.18
N ILE A 469 -27.53 -2.60 6.47
CA ILE A 469 -28.24 -1.92 7.56
C ILE A 469 -27.50 -0.68 8.10
N HIS A 470 -26.30 -0.38 7.59
CA HIS A 470 -25.50 0.77 8.03
C HIS A 470 -25.62 1.95 7.08
N ASP A 471 -25.51 3.16 7.62
CA ASP A 471 -25.58 4.41 6.86
C ASP A 471 -24.68 4.40 5.60
N GLN A 472 -25.22 4.94 4.50
CA GLN A 472 -24.56 5.11 3.22
C GLN A 472 -23.81 6.45 3.20
N ASN A 473 -22.50 6.42 2.89
CA ASN A 473 -21.75 7.64 2.63
C ASN A 473 -21.70 7.94 1.13
N ALA A 474 -21.85 9.18 0.72
CA ALA A 474 -21.68 9.61 -0.67
C ALA A 474 -20.83 10.88 -0.78
N LEU A 475 -20.13 11.02 -1.90
CA LEU A 475 -19.49 12.26 -2.32
C LEU A 475 -20.35 12.90 -3.40
N ILE A 476 -20.75 14.15 -3.19
CA ILE A 476 -21.55 14.93 -4.14
C ILE A 476 -20.66 16.05 -4.67
N THR A 477 -20.40 16.03 -5.98
CA THR A 477 -19.65 17.07 -6.69
C THR A 477 -20.62 18.00 -7.39
N PHE A 478 -20.57 19.27 -7.02
CA PHE A 478 -21.31 20.37 -7.62
C PHE A 478 -20.50 21.07 -8.72
N SER A 479 -21.16 21.94 -9.49
CA SER A 479 -20.48 22.78 -10.47
C SER A 479 -19.72 23.94 -9.80
N SER A 480 -20.12 24.38 -8.60
CA SER A 480 -19.45 25.47 -7.87
C SER A 480 -19.29 25.22 -6.36
N VAL A 481 -18.36 25.96 -5.74
CA VAL A 481 -18.10 25.89 -4.29
C VAL A 481 -19.27 26.47 -3.50
N GLU A 482 -19.94 27.49 -4.02
CA GLU A 482 -21.12 28.13 -3.42
C GLU A 482 -22.29 27.16 -3.35
N GLU A 483 -22.51 26.32 -4.37
CA GLU A 483 -23.52 25.26 -4.37
C GLU A 483 -23.22 24.19 -3.30
N ALA A 484 -21.94 23.84 -3.13
CA ALA A 484 -21.50 22.94 -2.07
C ALA A 484 -21.78 23.53 -0.67
N GLU A 485 -21.46 24.81 -0.42
CA GLU A 485 -21.78 25.49 0.84
C GLU A 485 -23.30 25.59 1.08
N LYS A 486 -24.06 25.91 0.03
CA LYS A 486 -25.53 25.95 0.09
C LYS A 486 -26.09 24.59 0.52
N SER A 487 -25.57 23.49 -0.03
CA SER A 487 -26.00 22.14 0.35
C SER A 487 -25.77 21.82 1.83
N ILE A 488 -24.68 22.29 2.42
CA ILE A 488 -24.43 22.14 3.87
C ILE A 488 -25.46 22.94 4.66
N SER A 489 -25.72 24.19 4.28
CA SER A 489 -26.67 25.05 5.00
C SER A 489 -28.12 24.56 4.92
N GLU A 490 -28.53 23.94 3.81
CA GLU A 490 -29.93 23.55 3.57
C GLU A 490 -30.24 22.08 3.88
N ILE A 491 -29.25 21.19 3.83
CA ILE A 491 -29.45 19.73 3.96
C ILE A 491 -28.86 19.17 5.25
N ASN A 492 -27.79 19.74 5.81
CA ASN A 492 -27.20 19.21 7.03
C ASN A 492 -28.23 19.23 8.18
N TYR A 493 -28.35 18.13 8.92
CA TYR A 493 -29.35 17.90 9.97
C TYR A 493 -30.80 17.75 9.50
N THR A 494 -31.06 17.65 8.19
CA THR A 494 -32.43 17.38 7.71
C THR A 494 -32.85 15.96 8.07
N LYS A 495 -34.08 15.81 8.57
CA LYS A 495 -34.68 14.50 8.81
C LYS A 495 -35.35 14.02 7.54
N TYR A 496 -35.03 12.81 7.13
CA TYR A 496 -35.65 12.13 6.01
C TYR A 496 -36.67 11.12 6.52
N ASN A 497 -37.95 11.40 6.30
CA ASN A 497 -39.05 10.53 6.73
C ASN A 497 -39.49 9.67 5.54
N HIS A 498 -39.08 8.40 5.51
CA HIS A 498 -39.63 7.42 4.56
C HIS A 498 -40.82 6.70 5.20
N ASN A 499 -41.96 6.62 4.48
CA ASN A 499 -43.25 6.13 4.99
C ASN A 499 -43.23 4.68 5.53
N SER A 500 -42.19 3.89 5.21
CA SER A 500 -42.03 2.49 5.64
C SER A 500 -41.10 2.28 6.84
N HIS A 501 -40.32 3.29 7.25
CA HIS A 501 -39.24 3.13 8.26
C HIS A 501 -39.26 4.23 9.33
N ALA A 502 -40.44 4.76 9.66
CA ALA A 502 -40.63 5.81 10.67
C ALA A 502 -40.07 5.49 12.07
N ASN A 503 -39.73 4.22 12.33
CA ASN A 503 -39.14 3.73 13.59
C ASN A 503 -37.62 3.48 13.54
N SER A 504 -36.90 3.79 12.44
CA SER A 504 -35.44 3.68 12.43
C SER A 504 -34.77 4.89 13.06
N ASP A 505 -33.86 4.64 14.00
CA ASP A 505 -33.18 5.65 14.82
C ASP A 505 -32.22 6.59 14.03
N SER A 506 -31.86 6.26 12.79
CA SER A 506 -30.99 7.07 11.92
C SER A 506 -31.80 7.60 10.74
N ASN A 507 -32.45 8.76 10.91
CA ASN A 507 -33.18 9.45 9.84
C ASN A 507 -32.54 10.80 9.50
N THR A 508 -31.42 11.15 10.13
CA THR A 508 -30.76 12.45 9.95
C THR A 508 -29.73 12.35 8.83
N ILE A 509 -29.80 13.28 7.88
CA ILE A 509 -28.79 13.44 6.84
C ILE A 509 -27.71 14.38 7.36
N TYR A 510 -26.46 13.91 7.32
CA TYR A 510 -25.29 14.72 7.66
C TYR A 510 -24.60 15.16 6.37
N VAL A 511 -24.28 16.45 6.26
CA VAL A 511 -23.57 17.02 5.10
C VAL A 511 -22.41 17.87 5.61
N GLN A 512 -21.22 17.60 5.10
CA GLN A 512 -19.99 18.29 5.47
C GLN A 512 -19.08 18.48 4.25
N ARG A 513 -18.08 19.34 4.39
CA ARG A 513 -17.09 19.55 3.33
C ARG A 513 -16.29 18.28 3.06
N TYR A 514 -15.92 18.07 1.81
CA TYR A 514 -15.06 16.95 1.45
C TYR A 514 -13.60 17.18 1.86
N THR A 515 -12.99 16.13 2.40
CA THR A 515 -11.56 15.89 2.41
C THR A 515 -11.31 14.38 2.41
N ASP A 516 -10.11 13.93 2.03
CA ASP A 516 -9.79 12.51 1.99
C ASP A 516 -9.70 11.87 3.40
N GLU A 517 -9.88 10.54 3.45
CA GLU A 517 -9.89 9.76 4.69
C GLU A 517 -8.58 9.91 5.50
N ASN A 518 -7.43 10.08 4.85
CA ASN A 518 -6.17 10.29 5.57
C ASN A 518 -6.17 11.65 6.29
N HIS A 519 -6.73 12.70 5.69
CA HIS A 519 -6.86 13.99 6.34
C HIS A 519 -7.94 13.97 7.43
N ILE A 520 -9.08 13.30 7.22
CA ILE A 520 -10.13 13.13 8.25
C ILE A 520 -9.55 12.54 9.53
N ARG A 521 -8.63 11.56 9.41
CA ARG A 521 -7.96 10.96 10.57
C ARG A 521 -7.18 11.97 11.41
N PHE A 522 -6.59 13.00 10.80
CA PHE A 522 -5.93 14.06 11.53
C PHE A 522 -6.93 15.03 12.16
N LEU A 523 -8.01 15.35 11.45
CA LEU A 523 -9.10 16.16 12.00
C LEU A 523 -9.77 15.51 13.22
N ARG A 524 -9.65 14.19 13.43
CA ARG A 524 -10.16 13.50 14.64
C ARG A 524 -9.45 13.96 15.91
N PHE A 525 -8.23 14.47 15.80
CA PHE A 525 -7.54 15.10 16.94
C PHE A 525 -8.09 16.50 17.25
N PHE A 526 -8.93 17.06 16.39
CA PHE A 526 -9.57 18.37 16.56
C PHE A 526 -11.05 18.22 16.96
N GLU A 527 -11.42 17.01 17.45
CA GLU A 527 -12.75 16.70 17.96
C GLU A 527 -12.82 16.94 19.46
N ILE A 528 -13.74 17.80 19.87
CA ILE A 528 -14.14 17.95 21.27
C ILE A 528 -15.43 17.17 21.55
N THR A 529 -15.55 16.69 22.78
CA THR A 529 -16.76 16.06 23.30
C THR A 529 -17.48 17.04 24.22
N VAL A 530 -18.75 17.30 23.95
CA VAL A 530 -19.63 18.15 24.76
C VAL A 530 -20.55 17.27 25.59
N HIS A 531 -20.35 17.30 26.90
CA HIS A 531 -21.15 16.60 27.89
C HIS A 531 -22.45 17.39 28.12
N ASP A 532 -23.57 16.68 28.32
CA ASP A 532 -24.90 17.25 28.60
C ASP A 532 -25.60 17.98 27.45
N SER A 533 -25.25 17.68 26.19
CA SER A 533 -26.00 18.16 25.04
C SER A 533 -26.39 17.03 24.11
N ILE A 534 -27.66 17.04 23.68
CA ILE A 534 -28.24 16.09 22.72
C ILE A 534 -28.72 16.77 21.43
N ASN A 535 -28.70 18.11 21.37
CA ASN A 535 -29.19 18.88 20.21
C ASN A 535 -28.00 19.34 19.35
N GLU A 536 -27.81 18.67 18.23
CA GLU A 536 -26.70 18.91 17.29
C GLU A 536 -26.70 20.34 16.75
N ILE A 537 -27.87 20.89 16.41
CA ILE A 537 -28.00 22.20 15.77
C ILE A 537 -27.68 23.32 16.77
N GLU A 538 -28.23 23.24 17.97
CA GLU A 538 -27.95 24.22 19.04
C GLU A 538 -26.50 24.16 19.48
N THR A 539 -25.96 22.94 19.60
CA THR A 539 -24.55 22.71 19.94
C THR A 539 -23.65 23.30 18.87
N ARG A 540 -23.90 23.01 17.59
CA ARG A 540 -23.14 23.57 16.48
C ARG A 540 -23.14 25.11 16.54
N LYS A 541 -24.31 25.74 16.63
CA LYS A 541 -24.44 27.21 16.71
C LYS A 541 -23.69 27.81 17.90
N LYS A 542 -23.72 27.15 19.06
CA LYS A 542 -22.99 27.61 20.26
C LYS A 542 -21.48 27.66 20.01
N PHE A 543 -20.93 26.69 19.27
CA PHE A 543 -19.49 26.54 19.07
C PHE A 543 -18.96 27.15 17.77
N GLU A 544 -19.82 27.52 16.82
CA GLU A 544 -19.44 28.27 15.60
C GLU A 544 -18.72 29.59 15.91
N LYS A 545 -18.93 30.16 17.11
CA LYS A 545 -18.22 31.36 17.58
C LYS A 545 -16.70 31.18 17.74
N TYR A 546 -16.22 29.94 17.92
CA TYR A 546 -14.79 29.65 18.07
C TYR A 546 -14.10 29.52 16.71
N GLY A 547 -14.79 28.96 15.72
CA GLY A 547 -14.26 28.81 14.38
C GLY A 547 -15.07 27.84 13.54
N LYS A 548 -14.52 27.48 12.37
CA LYS A 548 -15.22 26.63 11.39
C LYS A 548 -15.32 25.18 11.89
N ILE A 549 -16.55 24.71 12.01
CA ILE A 549 -16.90 23.34 12.37
C ILE A 549 -16.97 22.47 11.11
N PHE A 550 -16.18 21.40 11.07
CA PHE A 550 -16.24 20.38 10.04
C PHE A 550 -17.54 19.58 10.16
N GLN A 551 -17.83 19.05 11.36
CA GLN A 551 -19.09 18.38 11.66
C GLN A 551 -19.43 18.47 13.15
N CYS A 552 -20.72 18.54 13.48
CA CYS A 552 -21.22 18.29 14.83
C CYS A 552 -22.23 17.14 14.76
N LYS A 553 -22.06 16.11 15.59
CA LYS A 553 -22.93 14.92 15.58
C LYS A 553 -23.21 14.45 17.00
N PHE A 554 -24.45 14.05 17.27
CA PHE A 554 -24.84 13.40 18.50
C PHE A 554 -24.45 11.92 18.44
N ASP A 555 -23.60 11.52 19.37
CA ASP A 555 -23.17 10.15 19.55
C ASP A 555 -24.05 9.48 20.60
N LYS A 556 -24.94 8.62 20.14
CA LYS A 556 -25.90 7.89 20.98
C LYS A 556 -25.22 6.85 21.86
N ASN A 557 -24.10 6.27 21.43
CA ASN A 557 -23.41 5.22 22.17
C ASN A 557 -22.82 5.77 23.48
N PHE A 558 -22.42 7.03 23.47
CA PHE A 558 -21.82 7.72 24.62
C PHE A 558 -22.73 8.81 25.21
N ASN A 559 -23.88 9.08 24.58
CA ASN A 559 -24.83 10.14 24.96
C ASN A 559 -24.17 11.53 25.05
N VAL A 560 -23.40 11.90 24.03
CA VAL A 560 -22.65 13.17 23.96
C VAL A 560 -22.75 13.79 22.57
N CYS A 561 -22.58 15.10 22.47
CA CYS A 561 -22.38 15.76 21.18
C CYS A 561 -20.87 15.85 20.88
N ARG A 562 -20.47 15.40 19.70
CA ARG A 562 -19.11 15.54 19.17
C ARG A 562 -19.05 16.74 18.25
N ILE A 563 -18.02 17.56 18.39
CA ILE A 563 -17.75 18.69 17.50
C ILE A 563 -16.35 18.55 16.96
N GLN A 564 -16.24 18.34 15.66
CA GLN A 564 -14.99 18.29 14.95
C GLN A 564 -14.73 19.65 14.29
N PHE A 565 -13.64 20.31 14.69
CA PHE A 565 -13.18 21.54 14.05
C PHE A 565 -12.26 21.25 12.87
N ILE A 566 -12.11 22.24 11.98
CA ILE A 566 -11.13 22.17 10.90
C ILE A 566 -9.72 22.55 11.41
N ASP A 567 -9.66 23.34 12.48
CA ASP A 567 -8.41 23.83 13.07
C ASP A 567 -8.22 23.30 14.49
N LYS A 568 -6.99 22.89 14.79
CA LYS A 568 -6.58 22.34 16.09
C LYS A 568 -6.66 23.39 17.19
N LEU A 569 -6.12 24.59 16.97
CA LEU A 569 -6.05 25.64 17.98
C LEU A 569 -7.46 26.10 18.37
N VAL A 570 -8.38 26.11 17.42
CA VAL A 570 -9.80 26.39 17.67
C VAL A 570 -10.42 25.32 18.59
N ALA A 571 -10.11 24.04 18.39
CA ALA A 571 -10.59 22.97 19.26
C ALA A 571 -10.03 23.10 20.68
N GLU A 572 -8.74 23.42 20.83
CA GLU A 572 -8.08 23.65 22.12
C GLU A 572 -8.64 24.92 22.82
N GLU A 573 -8.88 25.99 22.07
CA GLU A 573 -9.51 27.21 22.57
C GLU A 573 -10.93 26.93 23.07
N ALA A 574 -11.74 26.21 22.29
CA ALA A 574 -13.09 25.83 22.68
C ALA A 574 -13.09 24.96 23.95
N ALA A 575 -12.18 23.98 24.04
CA ALA A 575 -12.04 23.11 25.20
C ALA A 575 -11.56 23.84 26.46
N SER A 576 -10.69 24.86 26.32
CA SER A 576 -10.21 25.64 27.47
C SER A 576 -11.24 26.64 28.01
N LYS A 577 -12.16 27.11 27.16
CA LYS A 577 -13.16 28.13 27.53
C LYS A 577 -14.51 27.57 27.98
N GLU A 578 -14.86 26.34 27.60
CA GLU A 578 -16.16 25.73 27.92
C GLU A 578 -16.00 24.65 29.00
N LYS A 579 -16.84 24.72 30.06
CA LYS A 579 -16.68 23.85 31.25
C LYS A 579 -17.12 22.40 31.05
N ASN A 580 -18.07 22.16 30.15
CA ASN A 580 -18.66 20.85 29.90
C ASN A 580 -18.07 20.18 28.64
N VAL A 581 -16.81 20.49 28.34
CA VAL A 581 -16.13 20.05 27.14
C VAL A 581 -14.86 19.30 27.51
N SER A 582 -14.60 18.20 26.82
CA SER A 582 -13.33 17.49 26.92
C SER A 582 -12.72 17.30 25.53
N LEU A 583 -11.44 17.61 25.41
CA LEU A 583 -10.60 17.25 24.27
C LEU A 583 -9.75 16.05 24.69
N ALA A 584 -9.80 14.95 23.94
CA ALA A 584 -9.00 13.78 24.25
C ALA A 584 -7.50 14.14 24.16
N PRO A 585 -6.68 13.84 25.18
CA PRO A 585 -5.25 14.03 25.08
C PRO A 585 -4.66 13.28 23.88
N LEU A 586 -3.54 13.76 23.36
CA LEU A 586 -2.79 13.01 22.34
C LEU A 586 -2.38 11.64 22.89
N GLY A 587 -2.18 10.66 21.99
CA GLY A 587 -1.72 9.31 22.34
C GLY A 587 -2.75 8.40 23.03
N THR A 588 -4.00 8.85 23.10
CA THR A 588 -5.14 8.06 23.63
C THR A 588 -5.77 7.12 22.59
N MET A 589 -5.32 7.18 21.33
CA MET A 589 -5.96 6.46 20.23
C MET A 589 -5.29 5.11 19.95
N ALA A 590 -6.07 4.07 19.68
CA ALA A 590 -5.62 2.77 19.23
C ALA A 590 -6.37 2.31 17.98
N PHE A 591 -5.65 1.71 17.03
CA PHE A 591 -6.22 1.13 15.81
C PHE A 591 -6.32 -0.38 15.96
N VAL A 592 -7.54 -0.91 15.93
CA VAL A 592 -7.86 -2.34 15.92
C VAL A 592 -8.07 -2.77 14.46
N ARG A 593 -7.15 -3.57 13.91
CA ARG A 593 -7.23 -4.09 12.53
C ARG A 593 -7.56 -5.57 12.50
N ASN A 594 -7.90 -6.03 11.30
CA ASN A 594 -8.25 -7.42 10.99
C ASN A 594 -9.58 -7.88 11.62
N LEU A 595 -10.51 -6.95 11.83
CA LEU A 595 -11.86 -7.29 12.29
C LEU A 595 -12.72 -7.79 11.10
N PRO A 596 -13.61 -8.77 11.30
CA PRO A 596 -14.48 -9.24 10.21
C PRO A 596 -15.54 -8.19 9.84
N PHE A 597 -16.03 -8.20 8.60
CA PHE A 597 -17.11 -7.30 8.16
C PHE A 597 -18.43 -7.50 8.93
N THR A 598 -18.63 -8.68 9.49
CA THR A 598 -19.81 -9.05 10.25
C THR A 598 -19.79 -8.58 11.71
N ILE A 599 -18.69 -7.99 12.20
CA ILE A 599 -18.61 -7.56 13.60
C ILE A 599 -19.63 -6.45 13.89
N THR A 600 -20.38 -6.63 14.97
CA THR A 600 -21.36 -5.66 15.47
C THR A 600 -20.71 -4.61 16.37
N ASP A 601 -21.38 -3.49 16.54
CA ASP A 601 -20.91 -2.41 17.42
C ASP A 601 -20.82 -2.88 18.89
N GLN A 602 -21.74 -3.75 19.33
CA GLN A 602 -21.68 -4.36 20.65
C GLN A 602 -20.46 -5.27 20.82
N GLU A 603 -20.15 -6.12 19.84
CA GLU A 603 -18.96 -6.98 19.89
C GLU A 603 -17.67 -6.16 19.88
N VAL A 604 -17.63 -5.04 19.15
CA VAL A 604 -16.51 -4.10 19.20
C VAL A 604 -16.41 -3.48 20.59
N MET A 605 -17.52 -3.01 21.16
CA MET A 605 -17.54 -2.42 22.51
C MET A 605 -17.08 -3.42 23.58
N ASP A 606 -17.56 -4.66 23.54
CA ASP A 606 -17.16 -5.74 24.44
C ASP A 606 -15.66 -6.07 24.30
N LEU A 607 -15.10 -5.93 23.09
CA LEU A 607 -13.69 -6.14 22.81
C LEU A 607 -12.80 -5.04 23.39
N ILE A 608 -13.23 -3.77 23.36
CA ILE A 608 -12.35 -2.61 23.63
C ILE A 608 -12.49 -2.05 25.06
N THR A 609 -13.67 -2.16 25.66
CA THR A 609 -13.98 -1.62 27.00
C THR A 609 -13.15 -2.23 28.14
N PRO A 610 -12.73 -3.51 28.12
CA PRO A 610 -11.95 -4.10 29.21
C PRO A 610 -10.58 -3.45 29.47
N TYR A 611 -10.10 -2.57 28.58
CA TYR A 611 -8.74 -2.02 28.61
C TYR A 611 -8.66 -0.55 29.04
N GLY A 612 -9.80 0.10 29.25
CA GLY A 612 -9.84 1.49 29.69
C GLY A 612 -11.18 2.16 29.42
N ASN A 613 -11.29 3.41 29.84
CA ASN A 613 -12.48 4.21 29.58
C ASN A 613 -12.50 4.65 28.11
N VAL A 614 -13.43 4.10 27.33
CA VAL A 614 -13.56 4.39 25.90
C VAL A 614 -14.32 5.71 25.75
N LEU A 615 -13.70 6.68 25.11
CA LEU A 615 -14.33 7.96 24.77
C LEU A 615 -15.01 7.94 23.41
N ASN A 616 -14.52 7.14 22.45
CA ASN A 616 -15.05 7.05 21.09
C ASN A 616 -14.58 5.76 20.42
N PHE A 617 -15.36 5.25 19.46
CA PHE A 617 -14.82 4.35 18.44
C PHE A 617 -15.47 4.63 17.07
N ILE A 618 -14.66 4.58 16.02
CA ILE A 618 -15.08 4.90 14.65
C ILE A 618 -14.54 3.86 13.68
N TYR A 619 -15.38 3.36 12.78
CA TYR A 619 -14.96 2.53 11.65
C TYR A 619 -14.30 3.37 10.57
N ARG A 620 -13.22 2.86 9.97
CA ARG A 620 -12.68 3.49 8.75
C ARG A 620 -13.61 3.28 7.57
N ASP A 621 -13.57 4.24 6.66
CA ASP A 621 -14.21 4.09 5.36
C ASP A 621 -13.68 2.85 4.65
N LEU A 622 -14.61 2.09 4.07
CA LEU A 622 -14.28 0.91 3.31
C LEU A 622 -13.94 1.29 1.88
N ASP A 623 -12.74 0.89 1.45
CA ASP A 623 -12.40 0.88 0.03
C ASP A 623 -12.68 -0.50 -0.59
N GLU A 624 -12.58 -0.56 -1.92
CA GLU A 624 -12.79 -1.79 -2.70
C GLU A 624 -11.72 -2.87 -2.42
N PHE A 625 -10.57 -2.50 -1.87
CA PHE A 625 -9.44 -3.38 -1.60
C PHE A 625 -9.41 -3.91 -0.16
N MET A 626 -10.15 -3.29 0.76
CA MET A 626 -10.22 -3.71 2.15
C MET A 626 -10.85 -5.11 2.28
N ARG A 627 -10.14 -5.98 3.00
CA ARG A 627 -10.55 -7.36 3.31
C ARG A 627 -11.06 -7.54 4.73
N THR A 628 -10.79 -6.57 5.59
CA THR A 628 -11.15 -6.56 7.01
C THR A 628 -11.47 -5.14 7.42
N GLN A 629 -12.26 -4.99 8.48
CA GLN A 629 -12.54 -3.72 9.10
C GLN A 629 -11.37 -3.24 9.96
N ILE A 630 -11.28 -1.92 10.07
CA ILE A 630 -10.37 -1.21 10.97
C ILE A 630 -11.23 -0.30 11.84
N VAL A 631 -11.12 -0.48 13.15
CA VAL A 631 -11.77 0.39 14.15
C VAL A 631 -10.70 1.24 14.80
N GLU A 632 -10.95 2.54 14.87
CA GLU A 632 -10.16 3.48 15.66
C GLU A 632 -10.87 3.70 16.99
N VAL A 633 -10.15 3.53 18.09
CA VAL A 633 -10.67 3.64 19.46
C VAL A 633 -9.95 4.78 20.15
N THR A 634 -10.67 5.69 20.78
CA THR A 634 -10.10 6.75 21.61
C THR A 634 -10.39 6.44 23.07
N TYR A 635 -9.35 6.37 23.89
CA TYR A 635 -9.43 6.17 25.32
C TYR A 635 -9.34 7.50 26.09
N GLU A 636 -9.57 7.49 27.39
CA GLU A 636 -9.36 8.65 28.25
C GLU A 636 -7.86 8.89 28.50
N LYS A 637 -7.07 7.80 28.58
CA LYS A 637 -5.65 7.86 28.95
C LYS A 637 -4.74 7.12 27.97
N PRO A 638 -3.51 7.62 27.71
CA PRO A 638 -2.55 6.94 26.83
C PRO A 638 -2.16 5.52 27.28
N GLU A 639 -2.16 5.27 28.59
CA GLU A 639 -1.86 3.96 29.17
C GLU A 639 -2.89 2.90 28.76
N GLU A 640 -4.16 3.30 28.59
CA GLU A 640 -5.27 2.43 28.19
C GLU A 640 -5.16 2.00 26.72
N ALA A 641 -4.79 2.94 25.84
CA ALA A 641 -4.46 2.65 24.45
C ALA A 641 -3.28 1.67 24.35
N THR A 642 -2.29 1.80 25.23
CA THR A 642 -1.17 0.87 25.34
C THR A 642 -1.60 -0.49 25.92
N ALA A 643 -2.55 -0.50 26.86
CA ALA A 643 -3.06 -1.71 27.49
C ALA A 643 -3.79 -2.61 26.49
N ILE A 644 -4.68 -2.05 25.65
CA ILE A 644 -5.33 -2.84 24.58
C ILE A 644 -4.30 -3.41 23.60
N LYS A 645 -3.27 -2.65 23.23
CA LYS A 645 -2.19 -3.16 22.37
C LYS A 645 -1.49 -4.35 23.02
N LYS A 646 -1.08 -4.22 24.28
CA LYS A 646 -0.42 -5.32 25.02
C LYS A 646 -1.30 -6.57 25.13
N ALA A 647 -2.61 -6.40 25.26
CA ALA A 647 -3.54 -7.50 25.51
C ALA A 647 -4.05 -8.20 24.24
N LEU A 648 -4.28 -7.45 23.15
CA LEU A 648 -4.95 -7.94 21.94
C LEU A 648 -4.05 -8.03 20.71
N HIS A 649 -2.90 -7.33 20.67
CA HIS A 649 -2.01 -7.41 19.50
C HIS A 649 -1.52 -8.85 19.31
N GLN A 650 -1.68 -9.37 18.09
CA GLN A 650 -1.39 -10.75 17.72
C GLN A 650 -2.26 -11.82 18.42
N LYS A 651 -3.37 -11.44 19.04
CA LYS A 651 -4.36 -12.40 19.58
C LYS A 651 -5.29 -12.85 18.46
N THR A 652 -5.55 -14.16 18.38
CA THR A 652 -6.55 -14.69 17.45
C THR A 652 -7.95 -14.55 18.04
N LEU A 653 -8.78 -13.68 17.44
CA LEU A 653 -10.19 -13.47 17.79
C LEU A 653 -11.00 -13.41 16.49
N PHE A 654 -12.23 -13.90 16.52
CA PHE A 654 -13.12 -13.97 15.34
C PHE A 654 -12.48 -14.67 14.12
N GLY A 655 -11.59 -15.64 14.36
CA GLY A 655 -10.86 -16.35 13.30
C GLY A 655 -9.74 -15.57 12.63
N GLU A 656 -9.42 -14.35 13.07
CA GLU A 656 -8.30 -13.56 12.55
C GLU A 656 -7.33 -13.17 13.67
N GLU A 657 -6.07 -12.95 13.31
CA GLU A 657 -5.09 -12.40 14.24
C GLU A 657 -5.19 -10.88 14.23
N LEU A 658 -5.63 -10.30 15.35
CA LEU A 658 -5.81 -8.85 15.46
C LEU A 658 -4.45 -8.15 15.44
N GLU A 659 -4.40 -7.01 14.74
CA GLU A 659 -3.26 -6.11 14.77
C GLU A 659 -3.66 -4.81 15.43
N ILE A 660 -3.12 -4.56 16.64
CA ILE A 660 -3.38 -3.34 17.40
C ILE A 660 -2.19 -2.40 17.32
N ASN A 661 -2.41 -1.16 16.89
CA ASN A 661 -1.40 -0.10 16.97
C ASN A 661 -1.93 1.06 17.83
N ALA A 662 -1.33 1.29 18.98
CA ALA A 662 -1.58 2.46 19.82
C ALA A 662 -0.75 3.64 19.31
N VAL A 663 -1.37 4.81 19.23
CA VAL A 663 -0.69 6.08 18.99
C VAL A 663 0.04 6.45 20.27
N ASN A 664 1.35 6.64 20.22
CA ASN A 664 2.11 7.18 21.35
C ASN A 664 2.37 8.68 21.11
N THR A 665 2.29 9.50 22.16
CA THR A 665 2.48 10.97 22.07
C THR A 665 3.89 11.37 21.71
N THR A 666 4.88 10.57 22.07
CA THR A 666 6.30 10.92 21.88
C THR A 666 6.95 10.21 20.70
N GLU A 667 6.27 9.22 20.13
CA GLU A 667 6.91 8.15 19.39
C GLU A 667 5.96 7.56 18.33
N THR A 668 6.15 7.93 17.07
CA THR A 668 5.40 7.30 15.97
C THR A 668 6.25 6.17 15.39
N GLU A 669 5.74 4.96 15.30
CA GLU A 669 6.48 3.88 14.63
C GLU A 669 6.81 4.31 13.19
N ALA A 670 8.08 4.17 12.79
CA ALA A 670 8.53 4.69 11.51
C ALA A 670 7.75 4.01 10.37
N PRO A 671 6.98 4.75 9.58
CA PRO A 671 6.15 4.17 8.56
C PRO A 671 7.02 3.55 7.46
N ILE A 672 6.50 2.50 6.81
CA ILE A 672 7.24 1.71 5.81
C ILE A 672 7.84 2.59 4.70
N TRP A 673 7.10 3.59 4.23
CA TRP A 673 7.56 4.49 3.17
C TRP A 673 8.78 5.33 3.61
N LYS A 674 8.84 5.75 4.87
CA LYS A 674 9.96 6.52 5.42
C LYS A 674 11.22 5.65 5.46
N MET A 675 11.05 4.39 5.82
CA MET A 675 12.14 3.42 5.66
C MET A 675 12.51 3.21 4.19
N GLN A 676 11.56 3.25 3.25
CA GLN A 676 11.85 3.16 1.81
C GLN A 676 12.66 4.34 1.27
N GLN A 677 12.65 5.53 1.89
CA GLN A 677 13.52 6.64 1.49
C GLN A 677 15.01 6.28 1.52
N ARG A 678 15.43 5.38 2.42
CA ARG A 678 16.83 4.87 2.43
C ARG A 678 17.25 4.27 1.09
N LYS A 679 16.29 3.76 0.31
CA LYS A 679 16.55 3.18 -1.02
C LYS A 679 16.89 4.25 -2.04
N LEU A 680 16.60 5.51 -1.77
CA LEU A 680 17.03 6.64 -2.59
C LEU A 680 18.48 7.03 -2.30
N CYS A 681 19.06 6.51 -1.20
CA CYS A 681 20.41 6.84 -0.78
C CYS A 681 21.40 5.76 -1.20
N VAL A 682 22.55 6.22 -1.70
CA VAL A 682 23.73 5.41 -1.98
C VAL A 682 24.84 5.85 -1.04
N ASN A 683 25.47 4.90 -0.38
CA ASN A 683 26.68 5.10 0.42
C ASN A 683 27.91 5.02 -0.49
N LEU A 684 28.75 6.04 -0.43
CA LEU A 684 30.01 6.16 -1.16
C LEU A 684 31.23 5.73 -0.35
N HIS A 685 31.07 4.97 0.74
CA HIS A 685 32.10 4.63 1.75
C HIS A 685 33.47 4.14 1.23
N SER A 686 33.55 3.67 -0.01
CA SER A 686 34.79 3.22 -0.67
C SER A 686 35.49 4.30 -1.50
N LEU A 687 34.85 5.44 -1.70
CA LEU A 687 35.38 6.63 -2.40
C LEU A 687 36.03 7.62 -1.42
N SER A 688 35.86 7.46 -0.10
CA SER A 688 36.36 8.39 0.92
C SER A 688 37.46 7.76 1.80
N LYS A 689 38.70 8.27 1.68
CA LYS A 689 39.48 8.95 2.76
C LYS A 689 41.00 9.01 2.52
N GLN A 690 41.52 10.23 2.34
CA GLN A 690 42.66 10.74 3.12
C GLN A 690 42.37 12.21 3.51
N GLU A 691 42.32 12.49 4.81
CA GLU A 691 42.44 13.86 5.33
C GLU A 691 43.92 14.25 5.25
N GLU A 692 44.28 15.20 4.39
CA GLU A 692 45.62 15.81 4.47
C GLU A 692 45.63 16.79 5.65
N ASN A 693 46.24 16.36 6.76
CA ASN A 693 46.66 17.25 7.84
C ASN A 693 47.66 18.28 7.30
N LYS A 694 47.19 19.47 6.92
CA LYS A 694 48.01 20.68 6.85
C LYS A 694 47.23 21.90 7.35
N GLU A 695 47.93 22.67 8.16
CA GLU A 695 47.47 23.86 8.88
C GLU A 695 46.75 24.88 7.97
N GLU A 696 45.62 25.39 8.47
CA GLU A 696 44.98 26.70 8.17
C GLU A 696 44.50 27.03 6.73
N GLN A 697 44.25 26.07 5.84
CA GLN A 697 43.43 26.34 4.63
C GLN A 697 42.32 25.30 4.47
N GLU A 698 41.08 25.79 4.33
CA GLU A 698 39.81 25.07 4.12
C GLU A 698 39.94 23.56 3.86
N ASN A 699 39.47 22.74 4.81
CA ASN A 699 39.38 21.27 4.66
C ASN A 699 38.51 20.89 3.45
N LYS A 700 39.11 20.85 2.25
CA LYS A 700 38.45 20.33 1.05
C LYS A 700 38.46 18.81 1.11
N ILE A 701 37.27 18.23 1.22
CA ILE A 701 37.05 16.79 1.13
C ILE A 701 37.18 16.40 -0.35
N PHE A 702 38.07 15.45 -0.64
CA PHE A 702 38.24 14.86 -1.96
C PHE A 702 37.76 13.41 -1.96
N TYR A 703 37.09 13.01 -3.04
CA TYR A 703 36.61 11.66 -3.30
C TYR A 703 37.49 11.02 -4.38
N GLU A 704 37.91 9.78 -4.18
CA GLU A 704 38.68 9.01 -5.15
C GLU A 704 37.75 8.07 -5.92
N ILE A 705 37.57 8.32 -7.23
CA ILE A 705 36.85 7.42 -8.14
C ILE A 705 37.85 6.86 -9.14
N GLY A 706 38.18 5.58 -9.02
CA GLY A 706 39.23 4.96 -9.82
C GLY A 706 40.60 5.58 -9.50
N ASN A 707 41.16 6.34 -10.44
CA ASN A 707 42.46 7.03 -10.28
C ASN A 707 42.33 8.57 -10.18
N GLU A 708 41.11 9.11 -10.19
CA GLU A 708 40.86 10.56 -10.17
C GLU A 708 40.40 11.03 -8.78
N LYS A 709 41.01 12.11 -8.29
CA LYS A 709 40.56 12.85 -7.10
C LYS A 709 39.58 13.93 -7.55
N MET A 710 38.37 13.89 -6.99
CA MET A 710 37.29 14.82 -7.28
C MET A 710 36.91 15.59 -6.01
N ASP A 711 36.70 16.90 -6.12
CA ASP A 711 36.09 17.67 -5.03
C ASP A 711 34.56 17.47 -4.97
N ILE A 712 33.89 18.09 -3.98
CA ILE A 712 32.44 17.95 -3.78
C ILE A 712 31.57 18.46 -4.96
N HIS A 713 32.08 19.39 -5.78
CA HIS A 713 31.34 19.88 -6.95
C HIS A 713 31.54 18.92 -8.12
N GLN A 714 32.76 18.45 -8.33
CA GLN A 714 33.09 17.47 -9.35
C GLN A 714 32.39 16.13 -9.10
N ILE A 715 32.33 15.67 -7.85
CA ILE A 715 31.56 14.47 -7.48
C ILE A 715 30.07 14.70 -7.72
N PHE A 716 29.51 15.88 -7.42
CA PHE A 716 28.11 16.18 -7.70
C PHE A 716 27.80 16.18 -9.19
N GLU A 717 28.63 16.82 -10.02
CA GLU A 717 28.47 16.79 -11.49
C GLU A 717 28.56 15.35 -12.02
N TYR A 718 29.54 14.59 -11.53
CA TYR A 718 29.70 13.18 -11.89
C TYR A 718 28.50 12.35 -11.46
N LEU A 719 28.02 12.51 -10.23
CA LEU A 719 26.85 11.81 -9.70
C LEU A 719 25.57 12.19 -10.46
N SER A 720 25.48 13.46 -10.89
CA SER A 720 24.38 13.98 -11.69
C SER A 720 24.29 13.31 -13.07
N THR A 721 25.34 12.62 -13.53
CA THR A 721 25.28 11.79 -14.75
C THR A 721 24.49 10.50 -14.56
N PHE A 722 24.27 10.05 -13.31
CA PHE A 722 23.49 8.85 -13.00
C PHE A 722 22.01 9.14 -12.71
N GLY A 723 21.69 10.38 -12.32
CA GLY A 723 20.36 10.80 -11.92
C GLY A 723 20.37 12.17 -11.25
N HIS A 724 19.21 12.65 -10.81
CA HIS A 724 19.09 13.93 -10.15
C HIS A 724 19.46 13.78 -8.68
N VAL A 725 20.57 14.39 -8.28
CA VAL A 725 21.03 14.40 -6.88
C VAL A 725 20.23 15.45 -6.11
N ILE A 726 19.48 14.99 -5.11
CA ILE A 726 18.66 15.85 -4.25
C ILE A 726 19.53 16.48 -3.15
N LYS A 727 20.38 15.67 -2.50
CA LYS A 727 21.18 16.08 -1.35
C LYS A 727 22.35 15.13 -1.11
N ILE A 728 23.43 15.68 -0.56
CA ILE A 728 24.60 14.93 -0.10
C ILE A 728 24.70 15.10 1.43
N TYR A 729 24.88 13.99 2.14
CA TYR A 729 25.04 13.91 3.59
C TYR A 729 26.38 13.22 3.89
N GLY A 730 27.48 13.97 3.93
CA GLY A 730 28.82 13.37 4.07
C GLY A 730 29.11 12.39 2.93
N ASP A 731 29.21 11.09 3.25
CA ASP A 731 29.47 10.02 2.28
C ASP A 731 28.18 9.45 1.64
N TYR A 732 27.02 10.01 1.95
CA TYR A 732 25.73 9.52 1.46
C TYR A 732 25.15 10.47 0.41
N VAL A 733 24.67 9.91 -0.71
CA VAL A 733 24.06 10.67 -1.80
C VAL A 733 22.62 10.22 -1.97
N MET A 734 21.67 11.16 -1.92
CA MET A 734 20.26 10.92 -2.14
C MET A 734 19.84 11.33 -3.55
N PHE A 735 19.22 10.41 -4.30
CA PHE A 735 18.71 10.63 -5.65
C PHE A 735 17.20 10.85 -5.68
N SER A 736 16.68 11.47 -6.76
CA SER A 736 15.26 11.75 -6.95
C SER A 736 14.39 10.49 -7.05
N SER A 737 14.97 9.38 -7.52
CA SER A 737 14.25 8.13 -7.71
C SER A 737 15.06 6.89 -7.33
N PHE A 738 14.35 5.80 -6.99
CA PHE A 738 14.98 4.52 -6.68
C PHE A 738 15.74 3.93 -7.89
N ALA A 739 15.25 4.20 -9.11
CA ALA A 739 15.90 3.78 -10.34
C ALA A 739 17.26 4.46 -10.52
N GLU A 740 17.35 5.75 -10.23
CA GLU A 740 18.60 6.53 -10.28
C GLU A 740 19.60 6.06 -9.22
N ALA A 741 19.16 5.89 -7.98
CA ALA A 741 20.01 5.34 -6.91
C ALA A 741 20.55 3.94 -7.27
N THR A 742 19.69 3.08 -7.82
CA THR A 742 20.11 1.73 -8.26
C THR A 742 21.09 1.80 -9.43
N ASN A 743 20.85 2.70 -10.39
CA ASN A 743 21.73 2.93 -11.53
C ASN A 743 23.12 3.41 -11.07
N ALA A 744 23.16 4.40 -10.17
CA ALA A 744 24.39 4.88 -9.54
C ALA A 744 25.12 3.74 -8.82
N ASN A 745 24.42 3.02 -7.93
CA ASN A 745 24.99 1.92 -7.17
C ASN A 745 25.55 0.78 -8.04
N SER A 746 24.93 0.52 -9.21
CA SER A 746 25.39 -0.52 -10.14
C SER A 746 26.64 -0.15 -10.95
N LYS A 747 26.95 1.15 -11.06
CA LYS A 747 28.02 1.69 -11.91
C LYS A 747 29.18 2.26 -11.10
N LEU A 748 28.92 2.72 -9.89
CA LEU A 748 29.91 3.22 -8.95
C LEU A 748 30.55 2.04 -8.23
N GLU A 749 31.77 1.71 -8.62
CA GLU A 749 32.54 0.63 -8.00
C GLU A 749 32.74 0.93 -6.51
N GLY A 750 32.43 -0.06 -5.66
CA GLY A 750 32.53 0.05 -4.21
C GLY A 750 31.38 0.79 -3.51
N SER A 751 30.45 1.42 -4.24
CA SER A 751 29.25 1.99 -3.62
C SER A 751 28.31 0.90 -3.08
N SER A 752 27.46 1.26 -2.12
CA SER A 752 26.47 0.34 -1.57
C SER A 752 25.14 1.03 -1.26
N MET A 753 24.05 0.26 -1.28
CA MET A 753 22.75 0.78 -0.84
C MET A 753 22.74 0.99 0.66
N VAL A 754 22.21 2.13 1.11
CA VAL A 754 22.17 2.50 2.52
C VAL A 754 21.34 1.50 3.36
N THR A 755 21.94 1.05 4.46
CA THR A 755 21.31 0.19 5.46
C THR A 755 20.38 1.00 6.38
N VAL A 756 19.57 0.28 7.15
CA VAL A 756 18.65 0.91 8.12
C VAL A 756 19.41 1.66 9.21
N ASN A 757 20.50 1.08 9.72
CA ASN A 757 21.29 1.72 10.78
C ASN A 757 21.99 2.98 10.26
N GLU A 758 22.60 2.96 9.08
CA GLU A 758 23.21 4.16 8.47
C GLU A 758 22.15 5.24 8.21
N PHE A 759 20.98 4.86 7.69
CA PHE A 759 19.89 5.81 7.45
C PHE A 759 19.42 6.50 8.75
N VAL A 760 19.32 5.73 9.84
CA VAL A 760 18.85 6.22 11.13
C VAL A 760 19.92 6.99 11.89
N ASN A 761 21.13 6.45 12.00
CA ASN A 761 22.17 7.01 12.85
C ASN A 761 23.04 8.06 12.14
N ASP A 762 23.22 7.94 10.82
CA ASP A 762 24.19 8.78 10.11
C ASP A 762 23.51 9.82 9.22
N ILE A 763 22.39 9.47 8.57
CA ILE A 763 21.67 10.39 7.68
C ILE A 763 20.62 11.21 8.45
N PHE A 764 19.88 10.59 9.37
CA PHE A 764 18.79 11.23 10.10
C PHE A 764 18.77 10.96 11.63
N PRO A 765 19.89 11.15 12.35
CA PRO A 765 19.99 10.88 13.80
C PRO A 765 18.98 11.67 14.65
N ASP A 766 18.64 12.87 14.19
CA ASP A 766 17.70 13.73 14.91
C ASP A 766 16.25 13.35 14.68
N GLN A 767 15.94 12.54 13.66
CA GLN A 767 14.56 12.16 13.32
C GLN A 767 14.14 10.82 13.92
N PHE A 768 15.08 9.94 14.24
CA PHE A 768 14.79 8.57 14.61
C PHE A 768 15.31 8.20 16.00
N ILE A 769 14.63 7.26 16.64
CA ILE A 769 15.10 6.53 17.82
C ILE A 769 15.11 5.05 17.46
N ILE A 770 16.25 4.40 17.67
CA ILE A 770 16.36 2.94 17.66
C ILE A 770 16.05 2.45 19.07
N LEU A 771 14.87 1.86 19.25
CA LEU A 771 14.55 1.14 20.47
C LEU A 771 14.95 -0.32 20.29
N ASN A 772 15.90 -0.78 21.10
CA ASN A 772 16.16 -2.21 21.25
C ASN A 772 14.93 -2.81 21.91
N VAL A 773 14.15 -3.56 21.15
CA VAL A 773 13.04 -4.31 21.73
C VAL A 773 13.60 -5.67 22.11
N GLU A 774 13.67 -5.93 23.41
CA GLU A 774 13.76 -7.30 23.91
C GLU A 774 12.45 -8.01 23.56
N TYR A 775 12.32 -8.43 22.31
CA TYR A 775 11.39 -9.48 22.00
C TYR A 775 11.91 -10.71 22.75
N VAL A 776 11.10 -11.20 23.70
CA VAL A 776 11.18 -12.60 24.13
C VAL A 776 11.24 -13.39 22.83
N LYS A 777 12.42 -13.94 22.52
CA LYS A 777 12.67 -14.71 21.30
C LYS A 777 11.60 -15.78 21.22
N LYS A 778 10.51 -15.53 20.50
CA LYS A 778 9.86 -16.63 19.82
C LYS A 778 10.77 -16.87 18.62
N PRO A 779 11.59 -17.92 18.63
CA PRO A 779 12.39 -18.25 17.46
C PRO A 779 11.45 -18.22 16.28
N TYR A 780 11.85 -17.56 15.19
CA TYR A 780 11.11 -17.54 13.94
C TYR A 780 10.70 -18.99 13.63
N GLN A 781 9.48 -19.36 14.00
CA GLN A 781 8.99 -20.72 13.82
C GLN A 781 8.77 -20.76 12.32
N ASN A 782 9.64 -21.49 11.59
CA ASN A 782 9.35 -21.95 10.24
C ASN A 782 7.84 -22.14 10.16
N SER A 783 7.16 -21.34 9.33
CA SER A 783 5.72 -21.11 9.43
C SER A 783 5.01 -22.43 9.71
N LYS A 784 4.50 -22.58 10.95
CA LYS A 784 3.86 -23.83 11.34
C LYS A 784 2.74 -24.11 10.33
N PRO A 785 2.58 -25.36 9.86
CA PRO A 785 1.43 -25.69 9.03
C PRO A 785 0.14 -25.30 9.75
N MET A 786 -0.78 -24.72 9.01
CA MET A 786 -2.09 -24.31 9.51
C MET A 786 -3.15 -25.18 8.86
N THR A 787 -4.39 -25.14 9.34
CA THR A 787 -5.51 -25.90 8.79
C THR A 787 -6.76 -25.05 8.79
N VAL A 788 -7.45 -24.99 7.67
CA VAL A 788 -8.86 -24.55 7.59
C VAL A 788 -9.74 -25.78 7.72
N VAL A 789 -10.72 -25.74 8.60
CA VAL A 789 -11.65 -26.84 8.88
C VAL A 789 -13.03 -26.39 8.42
N ILE A 790 -13.68 -27.22 7.61
CA ILE A 790 -15.09 -27.07 7.20
C ILE A 790 -15.88 -28.07 8.04
N ASP A 791 -16.68 -27.59 8.99
CA ASP A 791 -17.41 -28.43 9.95
C ASP A 791 -18.72 -27.73 10.38
N PRO A 792 -19.91 -28.28 10.08
CA PRO A 792 -20.12 -29.54 9.36
C PRO A 792 -19.77 -29.41 7.86
N LEU A 793 -19.43 -30.54 7.23
CA LEU A 793 -19.33 -30.70 5.78
C LEU A 793 -20.74 -30.84 5.22
N PRO A 794 -21.21 -29.88 4.39
CA PRO A 794 -22.50 -29.99 3.73
C PRO A 794 -22.61 -31.28 2.92
N ASP A 795 -23.80 -31.90 2.93
CA ASP A 795 -24.03 -33.13 2.18
C ASP A 795 -23.89 -32.86 0.67
N GLY A 796 -23.03 -33.63 0.01
CA GLY A 796 -22.68 -33.44 -1.40
C GLY A 796 -21.46 -32.55 -1.67
N LEU A 797 -20.87 -31.91 -0.65
CA LEU A 797 -19.64 -31.14 -0.83
C LEU A 797 -18.42 -32.07 -0.95
N THR A 798 -18.06 -32.43 -2.20
CA THR A 798 -16.97 -33.37 -2.51
C THR A 798 -15.59 -32.71 -2.48
N GLU A 799 -14.54 -33.55 -2.51
CA GLU A 799 -13.16 -33.08 -2.55
C GLU A 799 -12.89 -32.22 -3.79
N GLU A 800 -13.45 -32.61 -4.93
CA GLU A 800 -13.31 -31.91 -6.21
C GLU A 800 -13.93 -30.51 -6.15
N ILE A 801 -15.09 -30.37 -5.51
CA ILE A 801 -15.77 -29.07 -5.36
C ILE A 801 -14.94 -28.15 -4.46
N ILE A 802 -14.42 -28.66 -3.32
CA ILE A 802 -13.55 -27.86 -2.45
C ILE A 802 -12.26 -27.47 -3.17
N ARG A 803 -11.68 -28.36 -3.98
CA ARG A 803 -10.49 -28.06 -4.79
C ARG A 803 -10.76 -26.99 -5.84
N SER A 804 -11.93 -27.04 -6.49
CA SER A 804 -12.40 -26.01 -7.41
C SER A 804 -12.56 -24.66 -6.72
N MET A 805 -13.18 -24.62 -5.52
CA MET A 805 -13.24 -23.39 -4.71
C MET A 805 -11.85 -22.84 -4.35
N LEU A 806 -10.84 -23.72 -4.25
CA LEU A 806 -9.46 -23.38 -3.92
C LEU A 806 -8.54 -23.20 -5.14
N GLU A 807 -9.08 -23.15 -6.36
CA GLU A 807 -8.29 -23.02 -7.59
C GLU A 807 -7.36 -21.80 -7.55
N GLY A 808 -6.11 -21.93 -8.00
CA GLY A 808 -5.09 -20.87 -7.94
C GLY A 808 -4.48 -20.63 -6.55
N ALA A 809 -4.82 -21.43 -5.54
CA ALA A 809 -4.09 -21.44 -4.26
C ALA A 809 -3.08 -22.59 -4.21
N ASP A 810 -1.80 -22.27 -4.01
CA ASP A 810 -0.74 -23.29 -3.93
C ASP A 810 -0.35 -23.67 -2.50
N GLY A 811 0.14 -24.91 -2.37
CA GLY A 811 0.79 -25.37 -1.14
C GLY A 811 -0.20 -25.73 -0.03
N TYR A 812 -1.27 -26.45 -0.40
CA TYR A 812 -2.23 -27.02 0.53
C TYR A 812 -2.38 -28.55 0.36
N HIS A 813 -2.84 -29.23 1.40
CA HIS A 813 -3.31 -30.62 1.36
C HIS A 813 -4.74 -30.68 1.89
N LEU A 814 -5.64 -31.29 1.14
CA LEU A 814 -7.04 -31.47 1.52
C LEU A 814 -7.27 -32.91 1.98
N ILE A 815 -8.03 -33.08 3.06
CA ILE A 815 -8.53 -34.38 3.54
C ILE A 815 -10.02 -34.24 3.83
N ILE A 816 -10.83 -35.16 3.33
CA ILE A 816 -12.23 -35.31 3.72
C ILE A 816 -12.36 -36.47 4.71
N GLU A 817 -12.93 -36.19 5.88
CA GLU A 817 -13.31 -37.20 6.87
C GLU A 817 -14.83 -37.41 6.76
N ALA A 818 -15.23 -38.25 5.79
CA ALA A 818 -16.64 -38.52 5.48
C ALA A 818 -17.41 -39.09 6.69
N ASP A 819 -16.75 -39.90 7.52
CA ASP A 819 -17.27 -40.46 8.78
C ASP A 819 -17.60 -39.39 9.83
N LYS A 820 -16.91 -38.24 9.77
CA LYS A 820 -17.07 -37.12 10.70
C LYS A 820 -17.82 -35.94 10.09
N LYS A 821 -18.28 -36.05 8.83
CA LYS A 821 -18.85 -34.95 8.04
C LYS A 821 -18.03 -33.67 8.19
N ARG A 822 -16.73 -33.70 7.84
CA ARG A 822 -15.88 -32.49 7.85
C ARG A 822 -14.76 -32.58 6.81
N ALA A 823 -14.23 -31.43 6.40
CA ALA A 823 -13.03 -31.34 5.56
C ALA A 823 -11.91 -30.56 6.26
N LEU A 824 -10.66 -30.99 6.04
CA LEU A 824 -9.44 -30.41 6.61
C LEU A 824 -8.53 -29.94 5.47
N VAL A 825 -8.34 -28.64 5.34
CA VAL A 825 -7.46 -28.01 4.34
C VAL A 825 -6.19 -27.53 5.02
N TYR A 826 -5.15 -28.35 5.03
CA TYR A 826 -3.83 -28.03 5.57
C TYR A 826 -3.08 -27.07 4.66
N ALA A 827 -2.45 -26.03 5.20
CA ALA A 827 -1.68 -25.04 4.48
C ALA A 827 -0.23 -25.00 4.98
N LYS A 828 0.73 -24.79 4.06
CA LYS A 828 2.17 -24.75 4.39
C LYS A 828 2.59 -23.60 5.32
N SER A 829 1.79 -22.54 5.38
CA SER A 829 2.07 -21.34 6.19
C SER A 829 0.78 -20.61 6.57
N LYS A 830 0.89 -19.66 7.51
CA LYS A 830 -0.21 -18.76 7.88
C LYS A 830 -0.69 -17.92 6.68
N ARG A 831 0.23 -17.42 5.85
CA ARG A 831 -0.10 -16.68 4.62
C ARG A 831 -0.90 -17.54 3.65
N ALA A 832 -0.46 -18.79 3.41
CA ALA A 832 -1.18 -19.72 2.56
C ALA A 832 -2.58 -20.03 3.13
N MET A 833 -2.68 -20.24 4.45
CA MET A 833 -3.97 -20.46 5.11
C MET A 833 -4.92 -19.28 4.94
N ASN A 834 -4.45 -18.03 5.08
CA ASN A 834 -5.31 -16.86 4.88
C ASN A 834 -5.82 -16.74 3.43
N ILE A 835 -5.03 -17.18 2.45
CA ILE A 835 -5.49 -17.26 1.04
C ILE A 835 -6.58 -18.32 0.89
N LEU A 836 -6.34 -19.53 1.43
CA LEU A 836 -7.32 -20.63 1.37
C LEU A 836 -8.62 -20.27 2.10
N HIS A 837 -8.51 -19.70 3.30
CA HIS A 837 -9.65 -19.22 4.06
C HIS A 837 -10.38 -18.13 3.30
N GLY A 838 -9.69 -17.12 2.76
CA GLY A 838 -10.32 -16.05 1.99
C GLY A 838 -11.05 -16.55 0.73
N LYS A 839 -10.59 -17.65 0.13
CA LYS A 839 -11.28 -18.29 -1.01
C LYS A 839 -12.53 -19.07 -0.61
N LEU A 840 -12.49 -19.75 0.53
CA LEU A 840 -13.62 -20.51 1.06
C LEU A 840 -14.63 -19.63 1.81
N HIS A 841 -14.19 -18.49 2.34
CA HIS A 841 -15.01 -17.57 3.13
C HIS A 841 -16.07 -16.92 2.24
N ASN A 842 -17.31 -16.88 2.73
CA ASN A 842 -18.51 -16.47 1.97
C ASN A 842 -18.89 -17.37 0.79
N GLN A 843 -18.23 -18.53 0.60
CA GLN A 843 -18.76 -19.53 -0.30
C GLN A 843 -20.01 -20.14 0.31
N SER A 844 -21.03 -20.34 -0.53
CA SER A 844 -22.22 -21.08 -0.16
C SER A 844 -22.28 -22.39 -0.94
N PHE A 845 -22.83 -23.42 -0.32
CA PHE A 845 -23.11 -24.69 -0.96
C PHE A 845 -24.55 -25.08 -0.62
N ASN A 846 -25.37 -25.34 -1.65
CA ASN A 846 -26.81 -25.57 -1.51
C ASN A 846 -27.55 -24.45 -0.72
N GLY A 847 -27.13 -23.19 -0.88
CA GLY A 847 -27.76 -22.03 -0.23
C GLY A 847 -27.32 -21.78 1.22
N GLU A 848 -26.49 -22.65 1.81
CA GLU A 848 -25.92 -22.46 3.14
C GLU A 848 -24.44 -22.04 3.05
N LEU A 849 -24.03 -21.09 3.88
CA LEU A 849 -22.63 -20.64 3.95
C LEU A 849 -21.74 -21.71 4.58
N LEU A 850 -20.52 -21.87 4.06
CA LEU A 850 -19.54 -22.78 4.64
C LEU A 850 -19.10 -22.29 6.04
N HIS A 851 -19.24 -23.16 7.04
CA HIS A 851 -18.73 -22.91 8.38
C HIS A 851 -17.24 -23.23 8.47
N LEU A 852 -16.40 -22.18 8.52
CA LEU A 852 -14.95 -22.30 8.52
C LEU A 852 -14.36 -22.03 9.90
N SER A 853 -13.38 -22.84 10.29
CA SER A 853 -12.57 -22.63 11.49
C SER A 853 -11.09 -22.80 11.17
N LYS A 854 -10.21 -22.02 11.80
CA LYS A 854 -8.76 -22.09 11.58
C LYS A 854 -8.06 -22.67 12.79
N TYR A 855 -7.13 -23.59 12.56
CA TYR A 855 -6.31 -24.18 13.60
C TYR A 855 -4.84 -24.22 13.17
N THR A 856 -3.93 -24.31 14.13
CA THR A 856 -2.64 -24.91 13.83
C THR A 856 -2.84 -26.40 13.58
N TRP A 857 -2.09 -27.01 12.65
CA TRP A 857 -2.36 -28.38 12.18
C TRP A 857 -2.42 -29.48 13.27
N HIS A 858 -1.80 -29.22 14.43
CA HIS A 858 -1.74 -30.14 15.57
C HIS A 858 -2.80 -29.86 16.63
N GLN A 859 -3.49 -28.73 16.55
CA GLN A 859 -4.61 -28.36 17.43
C GLN A 859 -5.98 -28.70 16.81
N VAL A 860 -6.02 -29.23 15.60
CA VAL A 860 -7.26 -29.67 14.94
C VAL A 860 -7.98 -30.70 15.83
N PRO A 861 -9.23 -30.45 16.26
CA PRO A 861 -9.99 -31.39 17.08
C PRO A 861 -10.11 -32.75 16.40
N LYS A 862 -9.92 -33.87 17.12
CA LYS A 862 -10.06 -35.26 16.60
C LYS A 862 -9.25 -35.54 15.30
N ARG A 863 -8.09 -34.89 15.12
CA ARG A 863 -7.23 -35.00 13.92
C ARG A 863 -6.96 -36.46 13.50
N PRO A 864 -6.83 -36.75 12.19
CA PRO A 864 -6.37 -38.05 11.70
C PRO A 864 -5.11 -38.54 12.41
N LYS A 865 -5.15 -39.76 12.97
CA LYS A 865 -4.00 -40.38 13.65
C LYS A 865 -2.93 -40.68 12.60
N ASN A 866 -1.68 -40.32 12.87
CA ASN A 866 -0.49 -40.51 12.01
C ASN A 866 -0.36 -39.63 10.75
N TYR A 867 -1.23 -38.64 10.51
CA TYR A 867 -1.05 -37.70 9.41
C TYR A 867 -0.23 -36.47 9.85
N ILE A 868 0.83 -36.16 9.10
CA ILE A 868 1.67 -34.96 9.30
C ILE A 868 1.72 -34.23 7.95
N PRO A 869 1.03 -33.09 7.80
CA PRO A 869 1.01 -32.34 6.55
C PRO A 869 2.41 -31.78 6.25
N PHE A 870 2.82 -31.84 4.98
CA PHE A 870 4.11 -31.32 4.49
C PHE A 870 5.35 -31.93 5.16
N ALA A 871 5.31 -33.22 5.50
CA ALA A 871 6.42 -33.94 6.14
C ALA A 871 7.75 -33.84 5.35
N ASP A 872 7.68 -33.70 4.03
CA ASP A 872 8.86 -33.64 3.14
C ASP A 872 9.56 -32.28 3.16
N ILE A 873 8.82 -31.19 3.46
CA ILE A 873 9.31 -29.81 3.36
C ILE A 873 9.91 -29.34 4.70
N ASN A 874 9.44 -29.91 5.81
CA ASN A 874 9.98 -29.67 7.15
C ASN A 874 10.51 -30.99 7.72
N PRO A 875 11.70 -31.45 7.32
CA PRO A 875 12.33 -32.59 7.99
C PRO A 875 12.37 -32.24 9.48
N PRO A 876 11.87 -33.13 10.36
CA PRO A 876 11.77 -32.83 11.77
C PRO A 876 13.17 -32.46 12.26
N LYS A 877 13.37 -31.18 12.63
CA LYS A 877 14.55 -30.78 13.40
C LYS A 877 14.64 -31.80 14.53
N LYS A 878 15.78 -32.51 14.61
CA LYS A 878 16.08 -33.57 15.58
C LYS A 878 16.07 -32.96 16.98
N GLN A 879 14.87 -32.67 17.48
CA GLN A 879 14.62 -32.11 18.80
C GLN A 879 14.49 -33.29 19.76
N PRO A 880 15.42 -33.46 20.69
CA PRO A 880 15.25 -34.44 21.75
C PRO A 880 14.03 -34.09 22.61
N ILE A 881 13.38 -35.14 23.10
CA ILE A 881 12.32 -35.08 24.09
C ILE A 881 12.97 -35.41 25.44
N ILE A 882 12.79 -34.53 26.41
CA ILE A 882 13.37 -34.63 27.74
C ILE A 882 12.23 -34.87 28.73
N VAL A 883 12.40 -35.89 29.58
CA VAL A 883 11.61 -36.07 30.80
C VAL A 883 12.56 -35.86 31.97
N ASP A 884 12.36 -34.79 32.71
CA ASP A 884 13.27 -34.35 33.78
C ASP A 884 12.46 -33.70 34.93
N PRO A 885 12.49 -34.25 36.15
CA PRO A 885 13.15 -35.49 36.56
C PRO A 885 12.38 -36.74 36.10
N LEU A 886 13.09 -37.84 35.92
CA LEU A 886 12.55 -39.17 35.72
C LEU A 886 12.22 -39.80 37.09
N PRO A 887 11.11 -40.55 37.24
CA PRO A 887 10.80 -41.21 38.51
C PRO A 887 11.93 -42.15 38.94
N LYS A 888 12.25 -42.16 40.24
CA LYS A 888 13.35 -42.96 40.82
C LYS A 888 13.22 -44.44 40.44
N GLY A 889 14.32 -45.03 39.96
CA GLY A 889 14.38 -46.43 39.53
C GLY A 889 13.91 -46.70 38.10
N THR A 890 13.44 -45.69 37.35
CA THR A 890 13.09 -45.84 35.93
C THR A 890 14.34 -46.06 35.09
N LYS A 891 14.44 -47.18 34.38
CA LYS A 891 15.57 -47.50 33.50
C LYS A 891 15.30 -47.06 32.06
N ALA A 892 16.35 -47.01 31.24
CA ALA A 892 16.22 -46.70 29.80
C ALA A 892 15.26 -47.67 29.08
N LEU A 893 15.20 -48.93 29.50
CA LEU A 893 14.28 -49.94 28.96
C LEU A 893 12.80 -49.57 29.21
N ASP A 894 12.46 -49.02 30.38
CA ASP A 894 11.09 -48.60 30.70
C ASP A 894 10.63 -47.46 29.79
N VAL A 895 11.55 -46.52 29.50
CA VAL A 895 11.31 -45.41 28.58
C VAL A 895 11.15 -45.91 27.15
N ARG A 896 11.96 -46.91 26.73
CA ARG A 896 11.83 -47.57 25.41
C ARG A 896 10.49 -48.28 25.26
N ASN A 897 10.08 -49.09 26.24
CA ASN A 897 8.80 -49.79 26.26
C ASN A 897 7.61 -48.81 26.22
N THR A 898 7.72 -47.69 26.95
CA THR A 898 6.73 -46.61 26.89
C THR A 898 6.58 -46.07 25.47
N CYS A 899 7.69 -45.94 24.75
CA CYS A 899 7.71 -45.41 23.39
C CYS A 899 7.51 -46.49 22.31
N GLU A 900 7.22 -47.75 22.65
CA GLU A 900 7.08 -48.83 21.68
C GLU A 900 6.01 -48.52 20.61
N GLY A 901 6.28 -48.89 19.36
CA GLY A 901 5.42 -48.60 18.20
C GLY A 901 5.40 -47.12 17.76
N SER A 902 6.15 -46.23 18.42
CA SER A 902 6.14 -44.79 18.10
C SER A 902 6.98 -44.44 16.86
N GLY A 903 7.85 -45.32 16.38
CA GLY A 903 8.77 -45.07 15.26
C GLY A 903 10.21 -45.40 15.66
N LYS A 904 11.20 -44.90 14.90
CA LYS A 904 12.63 -45.06 15.22
C LYS A 904 13.08 -43.94 16.16
N PHE A 905 13.68 -44.27 17.30
CA PHE A 905 14.20 -43.32 18.29
C PHE A 905 15.32 -43.98 19.10
N ASP A 906 16.15 -43.15 19.73
CA ASP A 906 17.11 -43.61 20.74
C ASP A 906 16.73 -43.04 22.11
N VAL A 907 17.18 -43.70 23.18
CA VAL A 907 16.97 -43.26 24.55
C VAL A 907 18.31 -43.30 25.28
N LYS A 908 18.66 -42.19 25.93
CA LYS A 908 19.73 -42.09 26.94
C LYS A 908 19.10 -41.68 28.26
N VAL A 909 19.50 -42.29 29.37
CA VAL A 909 19.18 -41.82 30.72
C VAL A 909 20.47 -41.29 31.31
N GLU A 910 20.43 -40.10 31.91
CA GLU A 910 21.58 -39.41 32.48
C GLU A 910 21.15 -38.56 33.68
N GLY A 911 22.06 -37.85 34.35
CA GLY A 911 21.74 -36.98 35.47
C GLY A 911 20.69 -35.91 35.15
N SER A 912 19.82 -35.60 36.10
CA SER A 912 18.81 -34.53 36.00
C SER A 912 19.49 -33.15 35.92
N ALA A 913 18.91 -32.24 35.14
CA ALA A 913 19.34 -30.85 35.08
C ALA A 913 18.62 -29.95 36.08
N ILE A 914 17.60 -30.46 36.79
CA ILE A 914 16.77 -29.64 37.68
C ILE A 914 16.66 -30.19 39.09
N GLN A 915 17.10 -31.42 39.35
CA GLN A 915 17.04 -32.04 40.67
C GLN A 915 18.29 -32.87 40.98
N ILE A 916 18.98 -32.53 42.07
CA ILE A 916 20.16 -33.27 42.56
C ILE A 916 19.76 -34.71 42.96
N GLY A 917 20.56 -35.70 42.57
CA GLY A 917 20.35 -37.13 42.82
C GLY A 917 19.25 -37.79 41.98
N ALA A 918 18.67 -37.08 41.01
CA ALA A 918 17.66 -37.60 40.09
C ALA A 918 18.25 -37.83 38.68
N CYS A 919 17.57 -38.64 37.87
CA CYS A 919 17.92 -38.85 36.46
C CYS A 919 16.94 -38.14 35.53
N ARG A 920 17.31 -37.97 34.26
CA ARG A 920 16.44 -37.54 33.16
C ARG A 920 16.52 -38.51 32.00
N ALA A 921 15.45 -38.62 31.22
CA ALA A 921 15.47 -39.35 29.95
C ALA A 921 15.59 -38.39 28.77
N VAL A 922 16.62 -38.59 27.95
CA VAL A 922 16.84 -37.94 26.66
C VAL A 922 16.43 -38.89 25.54
N VAL A 923 15.25 -38.67 24.97
CA VAL A 923 14.73 -39.45 23.85
C VAL A 923 15.00 -38.70 22.56
N GLN A 924 15.78 -39.28 21.65
CA GLN A 924 16.17 -38.69 20.37
C GLN A 924 15.37 -39.32 19.23
N PRO A 925 14.31 -38.68 18.72
CA PRO A 925 13.52 -39.26 17.64
C PRO A 925 14.29 -39.23 16.31
N ARG A 926 14.28 -40.34 15.57
CA ARG A 926 14.91 -40.46 14.25
C ARG A 926 13.94 -40.15 13.09
N ASN A 927 12.64 -40.06 13.36
CA ASN A 927 11.62 -39.68 12.38
C ASN A 927 10.47 -38.86 13.02
N ALA A 928 9.63 -38.25 12.17
CA ALA A 928 8.56 -37.34 12.62
C ALA A 928 7.48 -38.07 13.44
N LYS A 929 7.17 -39.33 13.08
CA LYS A 929 6.24 -40.20 13.80
C LYS A 929 6.70 -40.41 15.25
N ALA A 930 7.98 -40.75 15.44
CA ALA A 930 8.58 -40.92 16.77
C ALA A 930 8.57 -39.61 17.55
N LYS A 931 8.86 -38.47 16.91
CA LYS A 931 8.87 -37.17 17.59
C LYS A 931 7.52 -36.82 18.22
N VAL A 932 6.43 -37.07 17.51
CA VAL A 932 5.08 -36.78 18.02
C VAL A 932 4.65 -37.83 19.03
N ASN A 933 4.73 -39.10 18.66
CA ASN A 933 4.17 -40.19 19.46
C ASN A 933 4.97 -40.44 20.75
N CYS A 934 6.30 -40.40 20.72
CA CYS A 934 7.10 -40.53 21.95
C CYS A 934 6.79 -39.38 22.91
N PHE A 935 6.63 -38.15 22.42
CA PHE A 935 6.33 -37.01 23.28
C PHE A 935 5.00 -37.17 24.02
N GLU A 936 3.92 -37.51 23.30
CA GLU A 936 2.60 -37.71 23.92
C GLU A 936 2.60 -38.87 24.91
N LYS A 937 3.23 -40.01 24.57
CA LYS A 937 3.32 -41.17 25.46
C LYS A 937 4.15 -40.89 26.71
N LEU A 938 5.29 -40.22 26.56
CA LEU A 938 6.16 -39.84 27.68
C LEU A 938 5.47 -38.81 28.58
N LYS A 939 4.79 -37.81 27.98
CA LYS A 939 4.00 -36.84 28.73
C LYS A 939 2.86 -37.51 29.51
N ALA A 940 2.15 -38.44 28.88
CA ALA A 940 1.06 -39.16 29.51
C ALA A 940 1.53 -40.06 30.67
N LYS A 941 2.69 -40.72 30.52
CA LYS A 941 3.22 -41.64 31.54
C LYS A 941 3.97 -40.94 32.68
N TYR A 942 4.72 -39.90 32.36
CA TYR A 942 5.68 -39.26 33.29
C TYR A 942 5.36 -37.80 33.62
N GLY A 943 4.29 -37.22 33.05
CA GLY A 943 3.84 -35.86 33.32
C GLY A 943 4.59 -34.80 32.51
N GLU A 944 5.79 -34.42 32.93
CA GLU A 944 6.57 -33.33 32.31
C GLU A 944 7.54 -33.84 31.23
N ALA A 945 7.04 -34.00 30.01
CA ALA A 945 7.89 -34.13 28.83
C ALA A 945 8.02 -32.78 28.11
N LYS A 946 9.25 -32.36 27.77
CA LYS A 946 9.56 -31.12 27.02
C LYS A 946 10.39 -31.44 25.78
N ARG A 947 10.28 -30.62 24.72
CA ARG A 947 11.11 -30.76 23.51
C ARG A 947 12.10 -29.61 23.45
N TYR A 948 13.37 -29.92 23.24
CA TYR A 948 14.43 -28.92 23.18
C TYR A 948 15.02 -28.82 21.77
N PRO A 949 15.37 -27.61 21.29
CA PRO A 949 16.41 -27.45 20.27
C PRO A 949 17.71 -28.13 20.71
N LYS A 950 18.50 -28.65 19.76
CA LYS A 950 19.71 -29.43 20.09
C LYS A 950 20.75 -28.58 20.83
N ASP A 951 20.75 -27.29 20.57
CA ASP A 951 21.60 -26.22 21.10
C ASP A 951 21.09 -25.62 22.42
N GLU A 952 19.86 -25.95 22.85
CA GLU A 952 19.23 -25.41 24.06
C GLU A 952 18.95 -26.51 25.11
N LEU A 953 19.59 -27.69 24.99
CA LEU A 953 19.50 -28.73 26.00
C LEU A 953 20.09 -28.21 27.33
N PRO A 954 19.34 -28.26 28.44
CA PRO A 954 19.89 -27.92 29.75
C PRO A 954 21.10 -28.81 30.06
N SER A 955 22.19 -28.23 30.55
CA SER A 955 23.32 -28.99 31.08
C SER A 955 22.89 -29.80 32.30
N ILE A 956 23.50 -30.95 32.51
CA ILE A 956 23.32 -31.75 33.73
C ILE A 956 23.85 -30.92 34.91
N LEU A 957 23.22 -31.03 36.08
CA LEU A 957 23.76 -30.39 37.30
C LEU A 957 25.13 -30.98 37.63
N ASP A 958 26.08 -30.16 38.08
CA ASP A 958 27.45 -30.61 38.35
C ASP A 958 27.48 -31.73 39.40
N GLU A 959 26.56 -31.68 40.37
CA GLU A 959 26.38 -32.69 41.42
C GLU A 959 25.82 -34.03 40.90
N ASN A 960 25.35 -34.06 39.65
CA ASN A 960 24.85 -35.25 38.96
C ASN A 960 25.81 -35.72 37.85
N LEU A 961 27.00 -35.12 37.71
CA LEU A 961 28.03 -35.52 36.73
C LEU A 961 28.89 -36.70 37.23
N GLU A 962 28.78 -37.07 38.51
CA GLU A 962 29.53 -38.17 39.11
C GLU A 962 28.72 -39.48 39.08
N GLU A 963 29.39 -40.57 38.69
CA GLU A 963 28.90 -41.96 38.48
C GLU A 963 28.46 -42.35 37.05
N GLU A 964 29.39 -42.28 36.08
CA GLU A 964 29.27 -43.01 34.80
C GLU A 964 29.59 -44.53 34.94
N SER A 965 29.64 -45.12 36.14
CA SER A 965 30.23 -46.47 36.32
C SER A 965 29.28 -47.67 36.37
N ASP A 966 27.96 -47.59 36.54
CA ASP A 966 27.17 -48.83 36.79
C ASP A 966 25.74 -48.91 36.19
N PHE A 967 25.44 -48.22 35.09
CA PHE A 967 24.15 -48.39 34.39
C PHE A 967 24.32 -48.77 32.91
N GLU A 968 24.71 -50.04 32.65
CA GLU A 968 24.41 -50.74 31.39
C GLU A 968 22.98 -51.34 31.38
#